data_AF-A0A518GK81-F1
#
_entry.id   AF-A0A518GK81-F1
#
_cell.length_a   1.000
_cell.length_b   1.000
_cell.length_c   1.000
_cell.angle_alpha   90.00
_cell.angle_beta   90.00
_cell.angle_gamma   90.00
#
_symmetry.space_group_name_H-M   'P 1'
#
loop_
_entity.id
_entity.type
_entity.pdbx_description
1 polymer ?
#
loop_
_entity_poly.entity_id
_entity_poly.type
_entity_poly.pdbx_seq_one_letter_code
_entity_poly.pdbx_strand_id
1 'polypeptide(L)'
;MWSRERILRWRWLSVVVAIITLPGPGCARYQPTPAANIGIDTSHYEAMGRKIEYPKIEKVSDEQILEATSAPISLSSETPTEYLDLSLEEVMRLGLAQSKAFRDLGGLVLRSPEIVRTKNDPAIAQTDPRFGIEAALSAFDAQVAASAMWEKNDRALNNQFFGGGTRLLTQDFNVYQAQISKTAATGSNFAIRNYTQYDANNAPGNFFPSAWTTWYEGEVRQPLLQGAGVDFNRIAGPNAQPGLINGVVIARINSDISLADFEVGVRNYVSDVENCYWDLSFAWRDLESKIAARDAALETWRRIRALYEQGRRGGEAEKEAQAREQYFRFQEEAQNALHGRLLDGTRTNNGSTGGTFRGTGGVFVCERRLRLLIGMPINDGRLIRTADEPSAAKLSYSWESTLGEALSRRVELRRQKWQVRKRELELQANKNFLKPQLDAMARYRFRGFGKDLLPDGTGGEFGDAYSNLTSGNFQEWQLGLEFSMPLGFRQAYTAVRNAELQLARDRALLFEQERSVIHDLSNAIADVDRSYQIVETALNRRMAAREQVEAVQAAFDADNATVDLLLEAQRRMADADISYFRAVIEYSLSIKNVQLEKGTLFDYNEISLEEGPWPEQAYCDALERQLRTHPASRFDHPKQLAPQVSEGPMIQTLAPALNEPQGTTFPPVEGGSVLYDDQAIDAPGSPEATQLFDKVLSSPPQPAGNSPAFIPPAPGANENESSPEFDPAFK
;
A
#
# COMPACT_ATOMS: atom_id res chain seq x y z
N MET A 1 52.85 -59.23 -22.79
CA MET A 1 51.81 -60.27 -22.56
C MET A 1 51.39 -60.23 -21.11
N TRP A 2 50.34 -59.48 -20.77
CA TRP A 2 49.62 -59.57 -19.49
C TRP A 2 48.19 -60.00 -19.83
N SER A 3 47.71 -61.10 -19.24
CA SER A 3 46.48 -61.77 -19.69
C SER A 3 45.22 -60.97 -19.36
N ARG A 4 44.27 -60.99 -20.31
CA ARG A 4 42.95 -60.30 -20.30
C ARG A 4 42.12 -60.53 -19.04
N GLU A 5 42.38 -61.58 -18.27
CA GLU A 5 41.64 -61.93 -17.05
C GLU A 5 41.93 -60.99 -15.86
N ARG A 6 43.13 -60.41 -15.76
CA ARG A 6 43.44 -59.47 -14.65
C ARG A 6 42.77 -58.11 -14.83
N ILE A 7 42.59 -57.64 -16.07
CA ILE A 7 41.95 -56.35 -16.36
C ILE A 7 40.43 -56.43 -16.15
N LEU A 8 39.80 -57.57 -16.47
CA LEU A 8 38.39 -57.78 -16.18
C LEU A 8 38.12 -57.87 -14.67
N ARG A 9 39.00 -58.53 -13.91
CA ARG A 9 38.90 -58.56 -12.45
C ARG A 9 39.09 -57.19 -11.83
N TRP A 10 39.99 -56.35 -12.36
CA TRP A 10 40.17 -54.98 -11.87
C TRP A 10 38.96 -54.09 -12.17
N ARG A 11 38.34 -54.22 -13.36
CA ARG A 11 37.12 -53.48 -13.73
C ARG A 11 35.89 -53.90 -12.91
N TRP A 12 35.72 -55.19 -12.64
CA TRP A 12 34.67 -55.69 -11.74
C TRP A 12 34.93 -55.28 -10.29
N LEU A 13 36.19 -55.29 -9.82
CA LEU A 13 36.52 -54.79 -8.49
C LEU A 13 36.21 -53.29 -8.37
N SER A 14 36.52 -52.47 -9.39
CA SER A 14 36.22 -51.03 -9.36
C SER A 14 34.72 -50.72 -9.45
N VAL A 15 33.93 -51.54 -10.16
CA VAL A 15 32.47 -51.37 -10.24
C VAL A 15 31.79 -51.87 -8.96
N VAL A 16 32.28 -52.95 -8.34
CA VAL A 16 31.78 -53.42 -7.05
C VAL A 16 32.20 -52.47 -5.91
N VAL A 17 33.40 -51.88 -5.97
CA VAL A 17 33.81 -50.81 -5.03
C VAL A 17 32.94 -49.56 -5.23
N ALA A 18 32.61 -49.16 -6.47
CA ALA A 18 31.74 -48.02 -6.74
C ALA A 18 30.28 -48.24 -6.28
N ILE A 19 29.75 -49.46 -6.43
CA ILE A 19 28.38 -49.82 -6.02
C ILE A 19 28.28 -50.02 -4.50
N ILE A 20 29.34 -50.48 -3.83
CA ILE A 20 29.37 -50.61 -2.35
C ILE A 20 29.65 -49.25 -1.69
N THR A 21 30.26 -48.27 -2.38
CA THR A 21 30.42 -46.89 -1.87
C THR A 21 29.18 -46.00 -2.02
N LEU A 22 28.07 -46.51 -2.56
CA LEU A 22 26.82 -45.77 -2.77
C LEU A 22 25.63 -46.34 -1.98
N PRO A 23 25.77 -46.45 -0.64
CA PRO A 23 24.67 -46.04 0.22
C PRO A 23 25.18 -44.93 1.15
N GLY A 24 25.36 -43.72 0.61
CA GLY A 24 25.23 -42.52 1.42
C GLY A 24 23.76 -42.42 1.88
N PRO A 25 23.47 -42.15 3.16
CA PRO A 25 22.12 -42.22 3.71
C PRO A 25 21.28 -41.04 3.19
N GLY A 26 20.61 -41.25 2.07
CA GLY A 26 19.53 -40.40 1.60
C GLY A 26 18.25 -40.70 2.37
N CYS A 27 17.97 -39.88 3.39
CA CYS A 27 16.63 -39.51 3.86
C CYS A 27 15.61 -40.63 4.13
N ALA A 28 15.91 -41.58 5.03
CA ALA A 28 14.87 -42.43 5.63
C ALA A 28 14.83 -42.42 7.17
N ARG A 29 15.79 -41.78 7.85
CA ARG A 29 15.74 -41.52 9.29
C ARG A 29 16.47 -40.22 9.61
N TYR A 30 15.73 -39.13 9.85
CA TYR A 30 16.30 -38.00 10.57
C TYR A 30 16.44 -38.43 12.04
N GLN A 31 17.59 -39.00 12.38
CA GLN A 31 18.07 -39.05 13.76
C GLN A 31 19.00 -37.84 13.92
N PRO A 32 18.80 -36.96 14.92
CA PRO A 32 19.78 -35.91 15.19
C PRO A 32 21.12 -36.61 15.42
N THR A 33 22.13 -36.26 14.60
CA THR A 33 23.47 -36.80 14.73
C THR A 33 23.91 -36.67 16.19
N PRO A 34 24.19 -37.77 16.92
CA PRO A 34 24.81 -37.66 18.23
C PRO A 34 26.16 -36.98 18.02
N ALA A 35 26.47 -35.99 18.87
CA ALA A 35 27.68 -35.17 18.82
C ALA A 35 28.94 -36.04 18.80
N ALA A 36 29.33 -36.52 17.63
CA ALA A 36 30.51 -37.32 17.42
C ALA A 36 31.65 -36.34 17.11
N ASN A 37 32.44 -36.04 18.14
CA ASN A 37 33.83 -35.60 18.17
C ASN A 37 34.54 -35.38 16.81
N ILE A 38 34.04 -34.47 15.98
CA ILE A 38 34.90 -33.61 15.18
C ILE A 38 35.37 -32.59 16.20
N GLY A 39 36.68 -32.37 16.38
CA GLY A 39 37.24 -31.42 17.36
C GLY A 39 36.88 -29.94 17.14
N ILE A 40 35.77 -29.70 16.45
CA ILE A 40 35.06 -28.44 16.30
C ILE A 40 34.13 -28.36 17.51
N ASP A 41 34.49 -27.51 18.46
CA ASP A 41 33.66 -27.23 19.62
C ASP A 41 32.31 -26.65 19.15
N THR A 42 31.30 -27.50 19.01
CA THR A 42 29.96 -27.08 18.56
C THR A 42 29.35 -26.08 19.53
N SER A 43 29.77 -26.09 20.80
CA SER A 43 29.37 -25.09 21.78
C SER A 43 29.86 -23.69 21.42
N HIS A 44 31.02 -23.56 20.75
CA HIS A 44 31.54 -22.28 20.26
C HIS A 44 30.65 -21.71 19.15
N TYR A 45 30.24 -22.53 18.18
CA TYR A 45 29.39 -22.09 17.07
C TYR A 45 27.93 -21.90 17.49
N GLU A 46 27.41 -22.71 18.43
CA GLU A 46 26.12 -22.45 19.07
C GLU A 46 26.15 -21.17 19.89
N ALA A 47 27.24 -20.90 20.63
CA ALA A 47 27.42 -19.66 21.36
C ALA A 47 27.55 -18.48 20.41
N MET A 48 28.26 -18.62 19.28
CA MET A 48 28.42 -17.57 18.27
C MET A 48 27.12 -17.29 17.52
N GLY A 49 26.38 -18.33 17.12
CA GLY A 49 25.06 -18.19 16.51
C GLY A 49 23.97 -17.67 17.46
N ARG A 50 24.20 -17.73 18.78
CA ARG A 50 23.33 -17.11 19.82
C ARG A 50 23.82 -15.73 20.28
N LYS A 51 24.97 -15.24 19.80
CA LYS A 51 25.41 -13.86 20.11
C LYS A 51 24.53 -12.88 19.35
N ILE A 52 24.13 -11.83 20.06
CA ILE A 52 23.46 -10.69 19.45
C ILE A 52 24.53 -9.94 18.64
N GLU A 53 24.48 -10.07 17.32
CA GLU A 53 25.34 -9.34 16.40
C GLU A 53 24.62 -8.09 15.92
N TYR A 54 25.33 -6.96 15.86
CA TYR A 54 24.81 -5.75 15.24
C TYR A 54 25.03 -5.80 13.73
N PRO A 55 24.00 -5.54 12.92
CA PRO A 55 24.15 -5.53 11.48
C PRO A 55 25.08 -4.39 11.06
N LYS A 56 26.04 -4.69 10.18
CA LYS A 56 26.87 -3.67 9.56
C LYS A 56 26.09 -3.03 8.40
N ILE A 57 25.43 -1.92 8.68
CA ILE A 57 24.75 -1.09 7.68
C ILE A 57 25.67 0.05 7.24
N GLU A 58 25.53 0.48 5.99
CA GLU A 58 26.13 1.75 5.54
C GLU A 58 25.41 2.91 6.25
N LYS A 59 26.18 3.92 6.67
CA LYS A 59 25.63 5.05 7.44
C LYS A 59 24.56 5.76 6.60
N VAL A 60 23.38 5.96 7.19
CA VAL A 60 22.28 6.66 6.55
C VAL A 60 22.58 8.17 6.55
N SER A 61 22.33 8.86 5.43
CA SER A 61 22.72 10.26 5.19
C SER A 61 22.23 11.28 6.22
N ASP A 62 21.19 10.95 6.99
CA ASP A 62 20.48 11.90 7.85
C ASP A 62 20.90 11.80 9.34
N GLU A 63 22.05 11.17 9.64
CA GLU A 63 22.63 11.13 11.00
C GLU A 63 22.79 12.53 11.61
N GLN A 64 22.97 13.58 10.79
CA GLN A 64 23.09 14.97 11.24
C GLN A 64 21.89 15.46 12.08
N ILE A 65 20.66 15.04 11.79
CA ILE A 65 19.47 15.44 12.56
C ILE A 65 19.49 14.78 13.95
N LEU A 66 19.97 13.55 14.02
CA LEU A 66 20.11 12.81 15.28
C LEU A 66 21.23 13.42 16.14
N GLU A 67 22.35 13.78 15.53
CA GLU A 67 23.50 14.42 16.20
C GLU A 67 23.19 15.85 16.66
N ALA A 68 22.33 16.59 15.96
CA ALA A 68 21.90 17.93 16.32
C ALA A 68 20.88 17.99 17.48
N THR A 69 20.35 16.85 17.94
CA THR A 69 19.31 16.84 18.97
C THR A 69 19.90 17.14 20.35
N SER A 70 19.51 18.26 20.97
CA SER A 70 19.95 18.67 22.30
C SER A 70 19.19 17.94 23.43
N ALA A 71 19.57 18.21 24.69
CA ALA A 71 18.79 17.77 25.84
C ALA A 71 17.37 18.39 25.82
N PRO A 72 16.35 17.67 26.33
CA PRO A 72 14.98 18.16 26.35
C PRO A 72 14.80 19.32 27.35
N ILE A 73 13.95 20.28 26.98
CA ILE A 73 13.50 21.34 27.89
C ILE A 73 12.60 20.68 28.96
N SER A 74 12.92 20.91 30.22
CA SER A 74 12.19 20.39 31.39
C SER A 74 11.71 21.55 32.28
N LEU A 75 10.89 21.25 33.29
CA LEU A 75 10.45 22.27 34.26
C LEU A 75 11.61 22.86 35.07
N SER A 76 12.76 22.17 35.14
CA SER A 76 13.94 22.61 35.87
C SER A 76 15.00 23.27 34.99
N SER A 77 14.86 23.21 33.66
CA SER A 77 15.76 23.92 32.75
C SER A 77 15.38 25.40 32.64
N GLU A 78 16.36 26.25 32.29
CA GLU A 78 16.09 27.67 32.07
C GLU A 78 15.02 27.89 31.00
N THR A 79 14.23 28.95 31.17
CA THR A 79 13.18 29.33 30.21
C THR A 79 13.82 29.58 28.85
N PRO A 80 13.31 28.96 27.77
CA PRO A 80 13.87 29.10 26.44
C PRO A 80 13.88 30.56 25.99
N THR A 81 14.97 30.94 25.34
CA THR A 81 15.30 32.34 24.99
C THR A 81 14.73 32.76 23.63
N GLU A 82 14.30 31.82 22.79
CA GLU A 82 13.88 32.09 21.41
C GLU A 82 12.61 31.30 21.04
N TYR A 83 11.63 32.01 20.47
CA TYR A 83 10.37 31.46 19.95
C TYR A 83 10.42 31.41 18.43
N LEU A 84 9.91 30.32 17.85
CA LEU A 84 9.73 30.14 16.42
C LEU A 84 8.24 30.17 16.11
N ASP A 85 7.75 31.27 15.56
CA ASP A 85 6.37 31.39 15.09
C ASP A 85 6.25 30.69 13.73
N LEU A 86 5.36 29.70 13.62
CA LEU A 86 5.11 28.95 12.39
C LEU A 86 3.63 28.96 12.05
N SER A 87 3.31 29.17 10.77
CA SER A 87 1.95 28.95 10.25
C SER A 87 1.72 27.48 9.91
N LEU A 88 0.45 27.09 9.78
CA LEU A 88 0.03 25.76 9.36
C LEU A 88 0.62 25.43 7.99
N GLU A 89 0.57 26.36 7.04
CA GLU A 89 1.16 26.18 5.70
C GLU A 89 2.66 25.88 5.77
N GLU A 90 3.41 26.62 6.60
CA GLU A 90 4.85 26.41 6.76
C GLU A 90 5.17 25.06 7.39
N VAL A 91 4.40 24.65 8.41
CA VAL A 91 4.52 23.34 9.06
C VAL A 91 4.24 22.22 8.05
N MET A 92 3.20 22.37 7.23
CA MET A 92 2.84 21.42 6.18
C MET A 92 3.94 21.30 5.12
N ARG A 93 4.46 22.45 4.66
CA ARG A 93 5.57 22.51 3.70
C ARG A 93 6.83 21.85 4.25
N LEU A 94 7.20 22.15 5.50
CA LEU A 94 8.36 21.54 6.17
C LEU A 94 8.18 20.02 6.30
N GLY A 95 6.99 19.58 6.73
CA GLY A 95 6.67 18.17 6.86
C GLY A 95 6.77 17.40 5.56
N LEU A 96 6.14 17.88 4.49
CA LEU A 96 6.20 17.23 3.17
C LEU A 96 7.61 17.26 2.55
N ALA A 97 8.39 18.31 2.79
CA ALA A 97 9.75 18.43 2.27
C ALA A 97 10.76 17.50 2.98
N GLN A 98 10.62 17.30 4.29
CA GLN A 98 11.58 16.53 5.11
C GLN A 98 11.15 15.07 5.34
N SER A 99 9.87 14.74 5.14
CA SER A 99 9.34 13.41 5.38
C SER A 99 9.62 12.45 4.20
N LYS A 100 10.61 11.57 4.38
CA LYS A 100 10.89 10.46 3.43
C LYS A 100 9.95 9.25 3.65
N ALA A 101 9.56 9.04 4.90
CA ALA A 101 8.60 8.03 5.33
C ALA A 101 7.52 8.73 6.15
N PHE A 102 6.24 8.50 5.83
CA PHE A 102 5.14 9.19 6.49
C PHE A 102 5.01 8.71 7.93
N ARG A 103 5.54 9.52 8.86
CA ARG A 103 5.59 9.22 10.30
C ARG A 103 4.18 9.26 10.89
N ASP A 104 3.89 8.32 11.77
CA ASP A 104 2.67 8.29 12.59
C ASP A 104 3.02 8.44 14.08
N LEU A 105 2.20 9.18 14.80
CA LEU A 105 2.24 9.35 16.26
C LEU A 105 1.96 8.05 17.02
N GLY A 106 1.35 7.04 16.38
CA GLY A 106 1.06 5.72 16.95
C GLY A 106 2.27 4.79 17.13
N GLY A 107 3.47 5.20 16.72
CA GLY A 107 4.69 4.39 16.85
C GLY A 107 4.79 3.24 15.85
N LEU A 108 4.02 3.29 14.74
CA LEU A 108 4.04 2.28 13.69
C LEU A 108 5.43 2.07 13.09
N VAL A 109 6.22 3.14 12.96
CA VAL A 109 7.60 3.07 12.45
C VAL A 109 8.48 2.09 13.22
N LEU A 110 8.26 1.94 14.54
CA LEU A 110 9.02 1.01 15.38
C LEU A 110 8.34 -0.34 15.54
N ARG A 111 7.00 -0.39 15.53
CA ARG A 111 6.23 -1.62 15.80
C ARG A 111 6.02 -2.47 14.54
N SER A 112 5.78 -1.82 13.40
CA SER A 112 5.40 -2.44 12.13
C SER A 112 5.91 -1.58 10.97
N PRO A 113 7.25 -1.50 10.78
CA PRO A 113 7.85 -0.67 9.74
C PRO A 113 7.38 -1.03 8.32
N GLU A 114 6.97 -2.27 8.08
CA GLU A 114 6.46 -2.74 6.78
C GLU A 114 5.13 -2.10 6.34
N ILE A 115 4.37 -1.49 7.25
CA ILE A 115 3.09 -0.83 6.95
C ILE A 115 3.29 0.66 6.62
N VAL A 116 4.43 1.23 7.03
CA VAL A 116 4.70 2.65 6.86
C VAL A 116 4.94 2.97 5.40
N ARG A 117 4.15 3.91 4.88
CA ARG A 117 4.24 4.34 3.49
C ARG A 117 5.43 5.26 3.28
N THR A 118 6.11 5.09 2.16
CA THR A 118 7.24 5.94 1.76
C THR A 118 7.02 6.56 0.40
N LYS A 119 7.78 7.62 0.08
CA LYS A 119 7.81 8.22 -1.26
C LYS A 119 8.17 7.21 -2.36
N ASN A 120 8.89 6.14 -2.01
CA ASN A 120 9.41 5.18 -2.97
C ASN A 120 8.41 4.04 -3.28
N ASP A 121 7.34 3.87 -2.51
CA ASP A 121 6.45 2.71 -2.65
C ASP A 121 5.85 2.58 -4.07
N PRO A 122 5.34 3.64 -4.72
CA PRO A 122 4.85 3.55 -6.10
C PRO A 122 5.95 3.13 -7.09
N ALA A 123 7.16 3.67 -6.93
CA ALA A 123 8.30 3.32 -7.77
C ALA A 123 8.74 1.87 -7.55
N ILE A 124 8.73 1.37 -6.32
CA ILE A 124 9.03 -0.03 -5.99
C ILE A 124 7.99 -0.95 -6.63
N ALA A 125 6.69 -0.61 -6.56
CA ALA A 125 5.63 -1.39 -7.20
C ALA A 125 5.77 -1.43 -8.72
N GLN A 126 6.14 -0.29 -9.34
CA GLN A 126 6.34 -0.19 -10.78
C GLN A 126 7.57 -0.94 -11.28
N THR A 127 8.67 -0.91 -10.50
CA THR A 127 9.96 -1.56 -10.81
C THR A 127 10.09 -2.98 -10.27
N ASP A 128 9.04 -3.53 -9.66
CA ASP A 128 9.03 -4.91 -9.17
C ASP A 128 9.35 -5.87 -10.34
N PRO A 129 10.45 -6.66 -10.27
CA PRO A 129 10.88 -7.55 -11.35
C PRO A 129 9.91 -8.71 -11.61
N ARG A 130 8.92 -8.92 -10.73
CA ARG A 130 7.91 -9.96 -10.87
C ARG A 130 6.58 -9.41 -11.35
N PHE A 131 6.10 -8.31 -10.77
CA PHE A 131 4.73 -7.82 -10.94
C PHE A 131 4.63 -6.39 -11.49
N GLY A 132 5.78 -5.73 -11.66
CA GLY A 132 5.87 -4.39 -12.21
C GLY A 132 5.54 -4.34 -13.71
N ILE A 133 5.38 -3.13 -14.23
CA ILE A 133 4.98 -2.91 -15.62
C ILE A 133 6.08 -3.41 -16.56
N GLU A 134 7.35 -3.11 -16.26
CA GLU A 134 8.49 -3.54 -17.06
C GLU A 134 8.67 -5.06 -17.01
N ALA A 135 8.43 -5.70 -15.87
CA ALA A 135 8.45 -7.16 -15.74
C ALA A 135 7.36 -7.84 -16.59
N ALA A 136 6.16 -7.26 -16.64
CA ALA A 136 5.10 -7.75 -17.50
C ALA A 136 5.42 -7.53 -19.00
N LEU A 137 6.11 -6.43 -19.33
CA LEU A 137 6.59 -6.16 -20.70
C LEU A 137 7.74 -7.07 -21.11
N SER A 138 8.64 -7.43 -20.19
CA SER A 138 9.79 -8.29 -20.48
C SER A 138 9.39 -9.71 -20.88
N ALA A 139 8.16 -10.13 -20.57
CA ALA A 139 7.59 -11.37 -21.09
C ALA A 139 7.44 -11.37 -22.63
N PHE A 140 7.53 -10.20 -23.29
CA PHE A 140 7.50 -9.99 -24.74
C PHE A 140 8.88 -9.67 -25.35
N ASP A 141 9.94 -9.64 -24.53
CA ASP A 141 11.29 -9.34 -25.01
C ASP A 141 11.85 -10.49 -25.86
N ALA A 142 12.77 -10.13 -26.76
CA ALA A 142 13.50 -11.12 -27.53
C ALA A 142 14.54 -11.80 -26.63
N GLN A 143 14.53 -13.13 -26.60
CA GLN A 143 15.47 -13.94 -25.85
C GLN A 143 16.50 -14.55 -26.79
N VAL A 144 17.78 -14.39 -26.47
CA VAL A 144 18.89 -15.06 -27.16
C VAL A 144 19.39 -16.19 -26.27
N ALA A 145 19.39 -17.40 -26.80
CA ALA A 145 19.91 -18.59 -26.12
C ALA A 145 21.01 -19.22 -26.99
N ALA A 146 22.14 -19.54 -26.39
CA ALA A 146 23.20 -20.29 -27.05
C ALA A 146 23.69 -21.43 -26.17
N SER A 147 23.91 -22.60 -26.76
CA SER A 147 24.41 -23.78 -26.06
C SER A 147 25.46 -24.48 -26.92
N ALA A 148 26.43 -25.08 -26.25
CA ALA A 148 27.45 -25.93 -26.84
C ALA A 148 27.55 -27.20 -25.99
N MET A 149 27.31 -28.35 -26.60
CA MET A 149 27.32 -29.65 -25.95
C MET A 149 28.33 -30.54 -26.67
N TRP A 150 29.16 -31.24 -25.90
CA TRP A 150 30.13 -32.21 -26.40
C TRP A 150 29.86 -33.54 -25.72
N GLU A 151 29.54 -34.54 -26.51
CA GLU A 151 29.21 -35.87 -26.06
C GLU A 151 30.20 -36.87 -26.63
N LYS A 152 30.63 -37.81 -25.78
CA LYS A 152 31.39 -38.98 -26.20
C LYS A 152 30.59 -40.22 -25.91
N ASN A 153 30.08 -40.85 -26.97
CA ASN A 153 29.13 -41.93 -26.92
C ASN A 153 29.80 -43.25 -27.34
N ASP A 154 30.16 -44.07 -26.35
CA ASP A 154 30.70 -45.42 -26.53
C ASP A 154 29.65 -46.45 -26.10
N ARG A 155 28.94 -47.06 -27.07
CA ARG A 155 27.83 -47.98 -26.77
C ARG A 155 27.82 -49.23 -27.66
N ALA A 156 27.41 -50.35 -27.07
CA ALA A 156 27.15 -51.57 -27.82
C ALA A 156 25.75 -51.50 -28.45
N LEU A 157 25.65 -51.81 -29.74
CA LEU A 157 24.40 -51.81 -30.49
C LEU A 157 23.95 -53.25 -30.75
N ASN A 158 22.67 -53.53 -30.48
CA ASN A 158 22.08 -54.86 -30.67
C ASN A 158 21.99 -55.26 -32.16
N ASN A 159 21.77 -54.28 -33.04
CA ASN A 159 21.68 -54.51 -34.49
C ASN A 159 22.84 -53.82 -35.21
N GLN A 160 23.66 -54.63 -35.88
CA GLN A 160 24.81 -54.17 -36.66
C GLN A 160 24.42 -53.32 -37.88
N PHE A 161 23.22 -53.52 -38.44
CA PHE A 161 22.71 -52.72 -39.55
C PHE A 161 22.40 -51.28 -39.11
N PHE A 162 21.70 -51.09 -37.98
CA PHE A 162 21.43 -49.77 -37.42
C PHE A 162 22.69 -49.09 -36.86
N GLY A 163 23.74 -49.86 -36.56
CA GLY A 163 25.08 -49.34 -36.24
C GLY A 163 25.95 -49.02 -37.46
N GLY A 164 25.36 -48.99 -38.66
CA GLY A 164 26.08 -48.69 -39.91
C GLY A 164 27.21 -49.65 -40.23
N GLY A 165 27.18 -50.88 -39.72
CA GLY A 165 28.19 -51.92 -39.92
C GLY A 165 29.03 -52.27 -38.67
N THR A 166 28.97 -51.47 -37.59
CA THR A 166 29.66 -51.76 -36.31
C THR A 166 28.69 -52.23 -35.21
N ARG A 167 29.17 -53.10 -34.31
CA ARG A 167 28.47 -53.49 -33.07
C ARG A 167 28.88 -52.67 -31.85
N LEU A 168 30.01 -51.95 -31.94
CA LEU A 168 30.55 -51.07 -30.92
C LEU A 168 30.67 -49.69 -31.56
N LEU A 169 29.69 -48.84 -31.30
CA LEU A 169 29.69 -47.46 -31.78
C LEU A 169 30.57 -46.64 -30.85
N THR A 170 31.58 -46.00 -31.42
CA THR A 170 32.36 -44.94 -30.76
C THR A 170 32.09 -43.66 -31.52
N GLN A 171 31.50 -42.68 -30.85
CA GLN A 171 31.04 -41.44 -31.46
C GLN A 171 31.46 -40.24 -30.62
N ASP A 172 32.07 -39.25 -31.28
CA ASP A 172 32.25 -37.91 -30.73
C ASP A 172 31.21 -37.00 -31.41
N PHE A 173 30.29 -36.46 -30.61
CA PHE A 173 29.12 -35.72 -31.07
C PHE A 173 29.08 -34.35 -30.42
N ASN A 174 29.19 -33.30 -31.23
CA ASN A 174 29.12 -31.93 -30.72
C ASN A 174 27.91 -31.21 -31.32
N VAL A 175 27.15 -30.51 -30.49
CA VAL A 175 26.02 -29.69 -30.91
C VAL A 175 26.23 -28.27 -30.43
N TYR A 176 26.30 -27.35 -31.37
CA TYR A 176 26.27 -25.91 -31.14
C TYR A 176 24.91 -25.39 -31.59
N GLN A 177 24.19 -24.74 -30.69
CA GLN A 177 22.89 -24.14 -30.98
C GLN A 177 22.93 -22.67 -30.60
N ALA A 178 22.37 -21.82 -31.47
CA ALA A 178 22.08 -20.44 -31.16
C ALA A 178 20.64 -20.15 -31.58
N GLN A 179 19.85 -19.49 -30.73
CA GLN A 179 18.45 -19.19 -30.97
C GLN A 179 18.15 -17.76 -30.55
N ILE A 180 17.34 -17.08 -31.36
CA ILE A 180 16.67 -15.85 -30.99
C ILE A 180 15.17 -16.12 -31.07
N SER A 181 14.43 -15.93 -29.99
CA SER A 181 12.96 -16.08 -29.97
C SER A 181 12.25 -14.88 -29.37
N LYS A 182 11.07 -14.54 -29.89
CA LYS A 182 10.27 -13.40 -29.46
C LYS A 182 8.78 -13.75 -29.50
N THR A 183 8.08 -13.41 -28.41
CA THR A 183 6.62 -13.50 -28.30
C THR A 183 6.00 -12.16 -28.70
N ALA A 184 5.00 -12.18 -29.58
CA ALA A 184 4.26 -10.99 -29.97
C ALA A 184 3.04 -10.77 -29.08
N ALA A 185 2.49 -9.56 -29.11
CA ALA A 185 1.31 -9.18 -28.33
C ALA A 185 0.05 -10.00 -28.68
N THR A 186 -0.02 -10.60 -29.88
CA THR A 186 -1.09 -11.50 -30.31
C THR A 186 -1.00 -12.90 -29.69
N GLY A 187 0.13 -13.23 -29.05
CA GLY A 187 0.46 -14.55 -28.50
C GLY A 187 1.33 -15.39 -29.41
N SER A 188 1.63 -14.94 -30.64
CA SER A 188 2.47 -15.71 -31.57
C SER A 188 3.95 -15.69 -31.16
N ASN A 189 4.60 -16.84 -31.23
CA ASN A 189 6.03 -16.99 -30.96
C ASN A 189 6.80 -17.11 -32.28
N PHE A 190 7.80 -16.25 -32.45
CA PHE A 190 8.73 -16.25 -33.58
C PHE A 190 10.10 -16.72 -33.08
N ALA A 191 10.70 -17.70 -33.72
CA ALA A 191 12.04 -18.15 -33.38
C ALA A 191 12.90 -18.33 -34.64
N ILE A 192 14.13 -17.85 -34.59
CA ILE A 192 15.18 -18.15 -35.56
C ILE A 192 16.26 -18.92 -34.80
N ARG A 193 16.61 -20.11 -35.29
CA ARG A 193 17.63 -20.96 -34.67
C ARG A 193 18.69 -21.36 -35.67
N ASN A 194 19.93 -21.37 -35.24
CA ASN A 194 21.03 -22.05 -35.89
C ASN A 194 21.39 -23.30 -35.08
N TYR A 195 21.55 -24.41 -35.76
CA TYR A 195 22.13 -25.62 -35.21
C TYR A 195 23.32 -26.00 -36.06
N THR A 196 24.45 -26.27 -35.42
CA THR A 196 25.66 -26.79 -36.04
C THR A 196 26.08 -28.03 -35.28
N GLN A 197 26.00 -29.18 -35.93
CA GLN A 197 26.30 -30.49 -35.36
C GLN A 197 27.53 -31.07 -36.03
N TYR A 198 28.47 -31.54 -35.21
CA TYR A 198 29.60 -32.37 -35.62
C TYR A 198 29.34 -33.80 -35.19
N ASP A 199 29.49 -34.74 -36.11
CA ASP A 199 29.37 -36.17 -35.84
C ASP A 199 30.58 -36.90 -36.42
N ALA A 200 31.46 -37.37 -35.54
CA ALA A 200 32.57 -38.25 -35.90
C ALA A 200 32.31 -39.63 -35.30
N ASN A 201 32.11 -40.63 -36.15
CA ASN A 201 31.82 -41.98 -35.68
C ASN A 201 32.42 -43.05 -36.57
N ASN A 202 32.57 -44.24 -36.00
CA ASN A 202 33.26 -45.36 -36.63
C ASN A 202 32.35 -46.26 -37.50
N ALA A 203 31.17 -45.78 -37.91
CA ALA A 203 30.24 -46.57 -38.72
C ALA A 203 30.77 -46.75 -40.16
N PRO A 204 31.02 -48.00 -40.61
CA PRO A 204 31.54 -48.28 -41.95
C PRO A 204 30.68 -47.78 -43.12
N GLY A 205 29.38 -47.58 -42.90
CA GLY A 205 28.44 -47.08 -43.91
C GLY A 205 28.46 -45.56 -44.12
N ASN A 206 29.25 -44.79 -43.36
CA ASN A 206 29.33 -43.35 -43.53
C ASN A 206 30.13 -42.97 -44.77
N PHE A 207 29.70 -41.91 -45.45
CA PHE A 207 30.44 -41.33 -46.56
C PHE A 207 31.75 -40.65 -46.11
N PHE A 208 31.76 -40.07 -44.90
CA PHE A 208 32.94 -39.47 -44.27
C PHE A 208 33.09 -39.98 -42.83
N PRO A 209 34.32 -40.17 -42.30
CA PRO A 209 34.54 -40.53 -40.89
C PRO A 209 34.06 -39.48 -39.89
N SER A 210 34.03 -38.21 -40.32
CA SER A 210 33.46 -37.09 -39.59
C SER A 210 32.68 -36.20 -40.55
N ALA A 211 31.54 -35.68 -40.11
CA ALA A 211 30.74 -34.76 -40.89
C ALA A 211 30.22 -33.61 -40.03
N TRP A 212 30.06 -32.46 -40.67
CA TRP A 212 29.37 -31.30 -40.13
C TRP A 212 28.02 -31.14 -40.80
N THR A 213 27.02 -30.85 -39.99
CA THR A 213 25.69 -30.47 -40.45
C THR A 213 25.32 -29.16 -39.82
N THR A 214 24.97 -28.17 -40.63
CA THR A 214 24.53 -26.86 -40.15
C THR A 214 23.16 -26.58 -40.74
N TRP A 215 22.24 -26.05 -39.94
CA TRP A 215 20.98 -25.56 -40.47
C TRP A 215 20.50 -24.32 -39.75
N TYR A 216 19.82 -23.47 -40.50
CA TYR A 216 19.06 -22.34 -39.97
C TYR A 216 17.59 -22.68 -40.09
N GLU A 217 16.86 -22.61 -38.98
CA GLU A 217 15.41 -22.77 -38.95
C GLU A 217 14.71 -21.50 -38.50
N GLY A 218 13.71 -21.08 -39.26
CA GLY A 218 12.70 -20.13 -38.82
C GLY A 218 11.45 -20.88 -38.41
N GLU A 219 10.91 -20.58 -37.22
CA GLU A 219 9.64 -21.10 -36.72
C GLU A 219 8.70 -19.95 -36.38
N VAL A 220 7.45 -20.07 -36.82
CA VAL A 220 6.34 -19.22 -36.38
C VAL A 220 5.28 -20.13 -35.79
N ARG A 221 4.89 -19.86 -34.55
CA ARG A 221 3.78 -20.54 -33.87
C ARG A 221 2.73 -19.52 -33.49
N GLN A 222 1.51 -19.70 -33.98
CA GLN A 222 0.40 -18.79 -33.74
C GLN A 222 -0.75 -19.52 -33.03
N PRO A 223 -1.09 -19.15 -31.78
CA PRO A 223 -2.29 -19.65 -31.13
C PRO A 223 -3.54 -19.06 -31.79
N LEU A 224 -4.54 -19.91 -32.06
CA LEU A 224 -5.78 -19.54 -32.74
C LEU A 224 -7.00 -19.48 -31.80
N LEU A 225 -6.99 -20.24 -30.70
CA LEU A 225 -8.10 -20.32 -29.74
C LEU A 225 -7.69 -19.84 -28.34
N GLN A 226 -7.32 -20.76 -27.44
CA GLN A 226 -6.77 -20.41 -26.13
C GLN A 226 -5.43 -19.66 -26.31
N GLY A 227 -5.21 -18.59 -25.56
CA GLY A 227 -3.98 -17.79 -25.68
C GLY A 227 -3.94 -16.84 -26.89
N ALA A 228 -4.93 -16.94 -27.79
CA ALA A 228 -5.02 -16.06 -28.95
C ALA A 228 -5.60 -14.68 -28.57
N GLY A 229 -5.07 -13.65 -29.22
CA GLY A 229 -5.60 -12.30 -29.17
C GLY A 229 -4.81 -11.36 -28.27
N VAL A 230 -4.86 -10.08 -28.61
CA VAL A 230 -4.09 -9.03 -27.93
C VAL A 230 -4.62 -8.79 -26.51
N ASP A 231 -5.94 -8.85 -26.32
CA ASP A 231 -6.56 -8.60 -25.01
C ASP A 231 -6.16 -9.65 -23.97
N PHE A 232 -6.17 -10.93 -24.35
CA PHE A 232 -5.76 -12.00 -23.43
C PHE A 232 -4.29 -11.85 -23.03
N ASN A 233 -3.38 -11.64 -23.99
CA ASN A 233 -1.96 -11.53 -23.69
C ASN A 233 -1.62 -10.25 -22.91
N ARG A 234 -2.35 -9.15 -23.12
CA ARG A 234 -2.21 -7.92 -22.32
C ARG A 234 -2.75 -8.05 -20.90
N ILE A 235 -3.83 -8.79 -20.70
CA ILE A 235 -4.43 -8.99 -19.37
C ILE A 235 -3.70 -10.09 -18.59
N ALA A 236 -3.48 -11.24 -19.22
CA ALA A 236 -2.97 -12.44 -18.57
C ALA A 236 -1.45 -12.62 -18.65
N GLY A 237 -0.84 -12.14 -19.73
CA GLY A 237 0.54 -12.43 -20.09
C GLY A 237 0.65 -13.68 -20.98
N PRO A 238 1.76 -13.83 -21.73
CA PRO A 238 1.96 -14.93 -22.69
C PRO A 238 2.19 -16.30 -22.01
N ASN A 239 2.69 -16.30 -20.76
CA ASN A 239 2.97 -17.52 -19.98
C ASN A 239 1.93 -17.75 -18.86
N ALA A 240 0.72 -17.19 -19.00
CA ALA A 240 -0.29 -17.23 -17.96
C ALA A 240 -0.79 -18.66 -17.69
N GLN A 241 -1.01 -18.97 -16.41
CA GLN A 241 -1.60 -20.23 -15.97
C GLN A 241 -2.90 -19.96 -15.20
N PRO A 242 -3.86 -20.89 -15.19
CA PRO A 242 -5.05 -20.75 -14.35
C PRO A 242 -4.67 -20.50 -12.88
N GLY A 243 -5.01 -19.31 -12.37
CA GLY A 243 -4.69 -18.86 -11.01
C GLY A 243 -3.44 -17.98 -10.88
N LEU A 244 -2.57 -17.89 -11.90
CA LEU A 244 -1.42 -16.98 -11.93
C LEU A 244 -1.48 -16.13 -13.21
N ILE A 245 -1.95 -14.91 -13.04
CA ILE A 245 -2.26 -13.97 -14.13
C ILE A 245 -1.44 -12.71 -13.88
N ASN A 246 -0.58 -12.36 -14.83
CA ASN A 246 0.33 -11.23 -14.70
C ASN A 246 0.61 -10.60 -16.08
N GLY A 247 -0.41 -9.98 -16.66
CA GLY A 247 -0.27 -9.20 -17.87
C GLY A 247 -0.01 -7.72 -17.59
N VAL A 248 0.39 -7.01 -18.63
CA VAL A 248 0.72 -5.58 -18.62
C VAL A 248 -0.42 -4.72 -18.05
N VAL A 249 -1.67 -5.06 -18.36
CA VAL A 249 -2.84 -4.30 -17.86
C VAL A 249 -3.01 -4.49 -16.35
N ILE A 250 -2.82 -5.71 -15.85
CA ILE A 250 -2.90 -5.99 -14.40
C ILE A 250 -1.75 -5.31 -13.67
N ALA A 251 -0.54 -5.37 -14.21
CA ALA A 251 0.62 -4.68 -13.66
C ALA A 251 0.38 -3.16 -13.58
N ARG A 252 -0.23 -2.56 -14.61
CA ARG A 252 -0.65 -1.15 -14.59
C ARG A 252 -1.67 -0.87 -13.49
N ILE A 253 -2.72 -1.68 -13.36
CA ILE A 253 -3.72 -1.50 -12.29
C ILE A 253 -3.08 -1.65 -10.91
N ASN A 254 -2.13 -2.56 -10.72
CA ASN A 254 -1.40 -2.68 -9.46
C ASN A 254 -0.60 -1.40 -9.16
N SER A 255 0.01 -0.78 -10.18
CA SER A 255 0.64 0.53 -10.05
C SER A 255 -0.36 1.63 -9.67
N ASP A 256 -1.54 1.65 -10.29
CA ASP A 256 -2.62 2.62 -9.96
C ASP A 256 -3.15 2.42 -8.53
N ILE A 257 -3.27 1.17 -8.06
CA ILE A 257 -3.60 0.85 -6.66
C ILE A 257 -2.50 1.36 -5.72
N SER A 258 -1.23 1.16 -6.08
CA SER A 258 -0.09 1.66 -5.28
C SER A 258 -0.05 3.18 -5.20
N LEU A 259 -0.43 3.89 -6.28
CA LEU A 259 -0.57 5.35 -6.28
C LEU A 259 -1.71 5.80 -5.35
N ALA A 260 -2.85 5.12 -5.40
CA ALA A 260 -3.97 5.41 -4.50
C ALA A 260 -3.62 5.12 -3.02
N ASP A 261 -2.89 4.04 -2.73
CA ASP A 261 -2.40 3.74 -1.38
C ASP A 261 -1.40 4.80 -0.87
N PHE A 262 -0.52 5.29 -1.75
CA PHE A 262 0.39 6.39 -1.43
C PHE A 262 -0.38 7.68 -1.13
N GLU A 263 -1.37 8.01 -1.95
CA GLU A 263 -2.24 9.18 -1.76
C GLU A 263 -3.01 9.12 -0.43
N VAL A 264 -3.55 7.96 -0.04
CA VAL A 264 -4.14 7.75 1.30
C VAL A 264 -3.12 8.00 2.41
N GLY A 265 -1.89 7.52 2.22
CA GLY A 265 -0.78 7.73 3.16
C GLY A 265 -0.46 9.22 3.36
N VAL A 266 -0.30 9.97 2.26
CA VAL A 266 -0.07 11.42 2.30
C VAL A 266 -1.23 12.14 2.97
N ARG A 267 -2.48 11.78 2.61
CA ARG A 267 -3.67 12.42 3.18
C ARG A 267 -3.74 12.25 4.70
N ASN A 268 -3.49 11.03 5.19
CA ASN A 268 -3.51 10.77 6.63
C ASN A 268 -2.37 11.52 7.34
N TYR A 269 -1.17 11.56 6.74
CA TYR A 269 -0.05 12.35 7.26
C TYR A 269 -0.37 13.84 7.34
N VAL A 270 -0.92 14.42 6.28
CA VAL A 270 -1.37 15.82 6.21
C VAL A 270 -2.39 16.09 7.32
N SER A 271 -3.39 15.21 7.46
CA SER A 271 -4.38 15.29 8.53
C SER A 271 -3.76 15.23 9.93
N ASP A 272 -2.76 14.37 10.15
CA ASP A 272 -2.11 14.22 11.46
C ASP A 272 -1.22 15.42 11.81
N VAL A 273 -0.57 16.04 10.81
CA VAL A 273 0.18 17.28 10.99
C VAL A 273 -0.75 18.42 11.39
N GLU A 274 -1.88 18.59 10.70
CA GLU A 274 -2.88 19.62 11.02
C GLU A 274 -3.51 19.40 12.41
N ASN A 275 -3.87 18.16 12.74
CA ASN A 275 -4.33 17.76 14.07
C ASN A 275 -3.31 18.18 15.16
N CYS A 276 -2.03 17.86 14.95
CA CYS A 276 -0.97 18.19 15.91
C CYS A 276 -0.68 19.69 16.02
N TYR A 277 -0.85 20.45 14.93
CA TYR A 277 -0.73 21.90 14.93
C TYR A 277 -1.81 22.55 15.80
N TRP A 278 -3.06 22.13 15.64
CA TRP A 278 -4.18 22.64 16.43
C TRP A 278 -4.13 22.17 17.89
N ASP A 279 -3.63 20.96 18.17
CA ASP A 279 -3.32 20.51 19.53
C ASP A 279 -2.27 21.41 20.21
N LEU A 280 -1.24 21.87 19.48
CA LEU A 280 -0.25 22.81 19.99
C LEU A 280 -0.84 24.21 20.22
N SER A 281 -1.67 24.70 19.29
CA SER A 281 -2.38 25.98 19.44
C SER A 281 -3.25 25.98 20.69
N PHE A 282 -4.02 24.90 20.91
CA PHE A 282 -4.81 24.73 22.14
C PHE A 282 -3.94 24.69 23.39
N ALA A 283 -2.83 23.94 23.38
CA ALA A 283 -1.94 23.84 24.54
C ALA A 283 -1.37 25.20 24.96
N TRP A 284 -1.07 26.08 24.01
CA TRP A 284 -0.67 27.46 24.30
C TRP A 284 -1.80 28.27 24.94
N ARG A 285 -3.04 28.15 24.44
CA ARG A 285 -4.20 28.85 25.02
C ARG A 285 -4.59 28.34 26.41
N ASP A 286 -4.47 27.04 26.64
CA ASP A 286 -4.67 26.43 27.96
C ASP A 286 -3.62 26.95 28.95
N LEU A 287 -2.34 26.94 28.56
CA LEU A 287 -1.26 27.49 29.37
C LEU A 287 -1.48 28.97 29.71
N GLU A 288 -1.84 29.79 28.73
CA GLU A 288 -2.13 31.22 28.92
C GLU A 288 -3.26 31.43 29.94
N SER A 289 -4.36 30.67 29.80
CA SER A 289 -5.51 30.72 30.73
C SER A 289 -5.12 30.29 32.14
N LYS A 290 -4.29 29.24 32.29
CA LYS A 290 -3.80 28.78 33.60
C LYS A 290 -2.81 29.75 34.24
N ILE A 291 -1.96 30.40 33.45
CA ILE A 291 -1.04 31.45 33.95
C ILE A 291 -1.85 32.66 34.44
N ALA A 292 -2.84 33.12 33.67
CA ALA A 292 -3.71 34.22 34.10
C ALA A 292 -4.46 33.89 35.41
N ALA A 293 -4.99 32.67 35.52
CA ALA A 293 -5.65 32.20 36.74
C ALA A 293 -4.69 32.12 37.95
N ARG A 294 -3.46 31.63 37.74
CA ARG A 294 -2.40 31.60 38.76
C ARG A 294 -2.04 32.99 39.23
N ASP A 295 -1.88 33.95 38.31
CA ASP A 295 -1.45 35.30 38.63
C ASP A 295 -2.54 36.08 39.37
N ALA A 296 -3.82 35.89 38.98
CA ALA A 296 -4.97 36.42 39.72
C ALA A 296 -5.07 35.83 41.14
N ALA A 297 -4.85 34.53 41.30
CA ALA A 297 -4.83 33.89 42.62
C ALA A 297 -3.63 34.34 43.48
N LEU A 298 -2.47 34.59 42.86
CA LEU A 298 -1.29 35.13 43.54
C LEU A 298 -1.54 36.54 44.08
N GLU A 299 -2.18 37.40 43.30
CA GLU A 299 -2.56 38.74 43.73
C GLU A 299 -3.53 38.67 44.91
N THR A 300 -4.54 37.81 44.82
CA THR A 300 -5.52 37.58 45.88
C THR A 300 -4.83 37.07 47.17
N TRP A 301 -3.93 36.10 47.05
CA TRP A 301 -3.16 35.58 48.20
C TRP A 301 -2.26 36.66 48.83
N ARG A 302 -1.53 37.45 48.02
CA ARG A 302 -0.70 38.56 48.52
C ARG A 302 -1.51 39.58 49.30
N ARG A 303 -2.70 39.93 48.79
CA ARG A 303 -3.60 40.86 49.46
C ARG A 303 -4.11 40.32 50.79
N ILE A 304 -4.55 39.07 50.83
CA ILE A 304 -5.06 38.45 52.07
C ILE A 304 -3.94 38.25 53.08
N ARG A 305 -2.74 37.86 52.64
CA ARG A 305 -1.56 37.74 53.50
C ARG A 305 -1.19 39.07 54.15
N ALA A 306 -1.25 40.17 53.40
CA ALA A 306 -1.02 41.50 53.96
C ALA A 306 -2.06 41.87 55.03
N LEU A 307 -3.33 41.47 54.85
CA LEU A 307 -4.37 41.66 55.86
C LEU A 307 -4.16 40.78 57.10
N TYR A 308 -3.69 39.55 56.91
CA TYR A 308 -3.35 38.61 57.99
C TYR A 308 -2.20 39.14 58.85
N GLU A 309 -1.12 39.62 58.23
CA GLU A 309 0.02 40.21 58.93
C GLU A 309 -0.36 41.47 59.74
N GLN A 310 -1.37 42.21 59.29
CA GLN A 310 -1.93 43.38 60.00
C GLN A 310 -3.00 43.04 61.03
N GLY A 311 -3.41 41.77 61.16
CA GLY A 311 -4.51 41.35 62.03
C GLY A 311 -5.87 41.98 61.69
N ARG A 312 -6.07 42.37 60.42
CA ARG A 312 -7.32 43.01 59.97
C ARG A 312 -8.38 41.97 59.63
N ARG A 313 -9.65 42.36 59.79
CA ARG A 313 -10.80 41.56 59.37
C ARG A 313 -10.67 41.22 57.87
N GLY A 314 -10.91 39.96 57.51
CA GLY A 314 -10.73 39.45 56.14
C GLY A 314 -9.41 38.71 55.90
N GLY A 315 -8.39 38.94 56.72
CA GLY A 315 -7.13 38.18 56.73
C GLY A 315 -7.09 37.13 57.82
N GLU A 316 -8.13 36.32 58.01
CA GLU A 316 -8.09 35.23 58.99
C GLU A 316 -7.17 34.09 58.51
N ALA A 317 -6.62 33.30 59.43
CA ALA A 317 -5.69 32.21 59.09
C ALA A 317 -6.30 31.19 58.11
N GLU A 318 -7.60 30.92 58.22
CA GLU A 318 -8.34 30.06 57.29
C GLU A 318 -8.34 30.60 55.87
N LYS A 319 -8.64 31.90 55.72
CA LYS A 319 -8.72 32.58 54.40
C LYS A 319 -7.35 32.70 53.74
N GLU A 320 -6.31 32.98 54.52
CA GLU A 320 -4.93 32.97 54.01
C GLU A 320 -4.54 31.57 53.50
N ALA A 321 -4.82 30.54 54.30
CA ALA A 321 -4.49 29.17 53.94
C ALA A 321 -5.23 28.71 52.66
N GLN A 322 -6.50 29.10 52.50
CA GLN A 322 -7.31 28.79 51.33
C GLN A 322 -6.82 29.53 50.08
N ALA A 323 -6.52 30.82 50.17
CA ALA A 323 -5.96 31.57 49.04
C ALA A 323 -4.59 31.02 48.62
N ARG A 324 -3.79 30.59 49.59
CA ARG A 324 -2.49 29.93 49.36
C ARG A 324 -2.65 28.57 48.69
N GLU A 325 -3.58 27.73 49.15
CA GLU A 325 -3.91 26.46 48.50
C GLU A 325 -4.32 26.68 47.05
N GLN A 326 -5.18 27.66 46.80
CA GLN A 326 -5.67 27.97 45.47
C GLN A 326 -4.57 28.41 44.52
N TYR A 327 -3.63 29.24 45.00
CA TYR A 327 -2.45 29.63 44.22
C TYR A 327 -1.60 28.40 43.85
N PHE A 328 -1.28 27.53 44.81
CA PHE A 328 -0.47 26.35 44.54
C PHE A 328 -1.16 25.36 43.60
N ARG A 329 -2.49 25.25 43.68
CA ARG A 329 -3.28 24.45 42.73
C ARG A 329 -3.16 24.98 41.30
N PHE A 330 -3.33 26.28 41.08
CA PHE A 330 -3.13 26.86 39.74
C PHE A 330 -1.67 26.84 39.28
N GLN A 331 -0.71 26.91 40.21
CA GLN A 331 0.70 26.73 39.89
C GLN A 331 0.98 25.31 39.40
N GLU A 332 0.41 24.29 40.05
CA GLU A 332 0.46 22.90 39.59
C GLU A 332 -0.20 22.73 38.22
N GLU A 333 -1.39 23.31 38.01
CA GLU A 333 -2.09 23.28 36.73
C GLU A 333 -1.27 23.95 35.60
N ALA A 334 -0.65 25.10 35.86
CA ALA A 334 0.19 25.79 34.88
C ALA A 334 1.47 24.99 34.56
N GLN A 335 2.10 24.35 35.55
CA GLN A 335 3.25 23.46 35.32
C GLN A 335 2.86 22.24 34.48
N ASN A 336 1.70 21.65 34.78
CA ASN A 336 1.14 20.55 34.01
C ASN A 336 0.76 20.96 32.58
N ALA A 337 0.22 22.17 32.37
CA ALA A 337 -0.09 22.70 31.04
C ALA A 337 1.17 23.06 30.22
N LEU A 338 2.25 23.51 30.90
CA LEU A 338 3.51 23.82 30.25
C LEU A 338 4.22 22.54 29.77
N HIS A 339 4.46 21.59 30.66
CA HIS A 339 5.18 20.36 30.30
C HIS A 339 4.28 19.35 29.59
N GLY A 340 3.08 19.12 30.12
CA GLY A 340 2.16 18.12 29.63
C GLY A 340 2.36 16.72 30.22
N ARG A 341 1.33 15.88 30.07
CA ARG A 341 1.39 14.45 30.33
C ARG A 341 1.51 13.68 29.01
N LEU A 342 2.19 12.54 29.03
CA LEU A 342 2.35 11.67 27.86
C LEU A 342 1.07 10.86 27.60
N LEU A 343 0.02 11.54 27.14
CA LEU A 343 -1.28 10.95 26.79
C LEU A 343 -1.50 11.04 25.29
N ASP A 344 -2.09 10.02 24.66
CA ASP A 344 -2.37 10.03 23.22
C ASP A 344 -3.07 11.31 22.77
N GLY A 345 -2.48 11.98 21.78
CA GLY A 345 -3.02 13.19 21.16
C GLY A 345 -4.10 12.90 20.12
N THR A 346 -4.48 13.94 19.39
CA THR A 346 -5.40 13.80 18.26
C THR A 346 -4.67 13.20 17.07
N ARG A 347 -5.28 12.19 16.44
CA ARG A 347 -4.71 11.48 15.28
C ARG A 347 -5.81 10.84 14.46
N THR A 348 -5.52 10.56 13.20
CA THR A 348 -6.41 9.84 12.28
C THR A 348 -6.82 8.49 12.83
N ASN A 349 -8.04 8.05 12.49
CA ASN A 349 -8.66 6.80 12.95
C ASN A 349 -8.81 6.67 14.48
N ASN A 350 -8.82 7.79 15.21
CA ASN A 350 -9.09 7.83 16.65
C ASN A 350 -10.47 8.45 16.90
N GLY A 351 -11.48 7.60 17.12
CA GLY A 351 -12.89 8.01 17.29
C GLY A 351 -13.59 8.33 15.95
N SER A 352 -12.94 9.09 15.07
CA SER A 352 -13.36 9.35 13.70
C SER A 352 -12.19 9.15 12.73
N THR A 353 -12.46 9.04 11.43
CA THR A 353 -11.41 8.91 10.39
C THR A 353 -10.40 10.04 10.46
N GLY A 354 -10.86 11.29 10.59
CA GLY A 354 -10.01 12.46 10.69
C GLY A 354 -9.43 12.72 12.09
N GLY A 355 -9.91 12.00 13.11
CA GLY A 355 -9.52 12.16 14.50
C GLY A 355 -10.48 13.05 15.30
N THR A 356 -10.72 12.67 16.56
CA THR A 356 -11.51 13.48 17.50
C THR A 356 -10.60 14.33 18.38
N PHE A 357 -10.98 15.59 18.60
CA PHE A 357 -10.23 16.49 19.45
C PHE A 357 -10.24 16.02 20.90
N ARG A 358 -9.06 15.92 21.53
CA ARG A 358 -8.93 15.51 22.94
C ARG A 358 -8.57 16.68 23.85
N GLY A 359 -7.91 17.73 23.32
CA GLY A 359 -7.40 18.84 24.12
C GLY A 359 -6.53 18.36 25.29
N THR A 360 -5.80 17.27 25.08
CA THR A 360 -4.92 16.65 26.08
C THR A 360 -3.48 16.78 25.63
N GLY A 361 -2.67 17.44 26.44
CA GLY A 361 -1.26 17.65 26.15
C GLY A 361 -0.82 19.00 26.68
N GLY A 362 0.41 19.09 27.13
CA GLY A 362 1.02 20.37 27.45
C GLY A 362 1.96 20.79 26.34
N VAL A 363 2.38 22.06 26.36
CA VAL A 363 3.12 22.70 25.26
C VAL A 363 4.34 21.87 24.83
N PHE A 364 5.18 21.42 25.76
CA PHE A 364 6.39 20.66 25.41
C PHE A 364 6.11 19.27 24.83
N VAL A 365 5.01 18.62 25.21
CA VAL A 365 4.63 17.31 24.63
C VAL A 365 4.05 17.50 23.23
N CYS A 366 3.15 18.46 23.04
CA CYS A 366 2.57 18.75 21.73
C CYS A 366 3.63 19.23 20.73
N GLU A 367 4.56 20.07 21.16
CA GLU A 367 5.66 20.53 20.31
C GLU A 367 6.57 19.37 19.86
N ARG A 368 6.99 18.48 20.77
CA ARG A 368 7.83 17.33 20.40
C ARG A 368 7.13 16.39 19.43
N ARG A 369 5.80 16.25 19.53
CA ARG A 369 4.99 15.51 18.55
C ARG A 369 5.00 16.18 17.18
N LEU A 370 4.81 17.50 17.16
CA LEU A 370 4.83 18.27 15.91
C LEU A 370 6.20 18.14 15.24
N ARG A 371 7.28 18.34 15.99
CA ARG A 371 8.68 18.18 15.54
C ARG A 371 8.94 16.78 14.98
N LEU A 372 8.47 15.74 15.67
CA LEU A 372 8.58 14.36 15.20
C LEU A 372 7.89 14.17 13.85
N LEU A 373 6.66 14.69 13.68
CA LEU A 373 5.91 14.56 12.43
C LEU A 373 6.58 15.30 11.27
N ILE A 374 6.98 16.56 11.47
CA ILE A 374 7.57 17.38 10.41
C ILE A 374 9.03 17.00 10.11
N GLY A 375 9.67 16.17 10.94
CA GLY A 375 11.06 15.73 10.72
C GLY A 375 12.13 16.69 11.20
N MET A 376 11.76 17.66 12.04
CA MET A 376 12.70 18.56 12.71
C MET A 376 13.43 17.84 13.87
N PRO A 377 14.62 18.33 14.28
CA PRO A 377 15.28 17.85 15.49
C PRO A 377 14.33 17.99 16.70
N ILE A 378 14.25 16.90 17.48
CA ILE A 378 13.26 16.79 18.57
C ILE A 378 13.46 17.88 19.62
N ASN A 379 14.71 18.24 19.90
CA ASN A 379 15.07 19.35 20.76
C ASN A 379 16.16 20.19 20.08
N ASP A 380 15.93 21.50 19.99
CA ASP A 380 16.84 22.49 19.38
C ASP A 380 16.90 23.79 20.21
N GLY A 381 16.55 23.73 21.50
CA GLY A 381 16.52 24.88 22.43
C GLY A 381 15.46 25.97 22.17
N ARG A 382 14.84 26.00 21.00
CA ARG A 382 13.75 26.93 20.61
C ARG A 382 12.37 26.35 20.92
N LEU A 383 11.36 27.20 21.15
CA LEU A 383 9.95 26.78 21.30
C LEU A 383 9.11 27.18 20.07
N ILE A 384 8.34 26.25 19.53
CA ILE A 384 7.38 26.55 18.45
C ILE A 384 6.10 27.20 19.00
N ARG A 385 5.67 28.30 18.40
CA ARG A 385 4.37 28.94 18.61
C ARG A 385 3.59 28.98 17.30
N THR A 386 2.28 28.74 17.39
CA THR A 386 1.39 28.78 16.21
C THR A 386 1.06 30.22 15.86
N ALA A 387 1.22 30.59 14.59
CA ALA A 387 0.97 31.95 14.11
C ALA A 387 -0.50 32.18 13.68
N ASP A 388 -1.22 31.13 13.30
CA ASP A 388 -2.56 31.28 12.73
C ASP A 388 -3.68 31.31 13.77
N GLU A 389 -4.74 32.05 13.44
CA GLU A 389 -5.96 32.09 14.22
C GLU A 389 -7.06 31.20 13.59
N PRO A 390 -7.84 30.48 14.43
CA PRO A 390 -8.94 29.65 13.96
C PRO A 390 -10.06 30.49 13.35
N SER A 391 -10.72 29.96 12.32
CA SER A 391 -11.80 30.68 11.63
C SER A 391 -13.04 30.84 12.52
N ALA A 392 -13.52 32.08 12.67
CA ALA A 392 -14.75 32.37 13.41
C ALA A 392 -16.04 32.30 12.55
N ALA A 393 -15.91 32.14 11.24
CA ALA A 393 -17.04 32.17 10.32
C ALA A 393 -17.84 30.87 10.36
N LYS A 394 -19.19 30.97 10.36
CA LYS A 394 -20.07 29.82 10.22
C LYS A 394 -19.99 29.25 8.81
N LEU A 395 -19.44 28.05 8.68
CA LEU A 395 -19.45 27.29 7.43
C LEU A 395 -20.64 26.32 7.38
N SER A 396 -21.38 26.33 6.28
CA SER A 396 -22.50 25.43 6.03
C SER A 396 -22.28 24.62 4.77
N TYR A 397 -22.47 23.31 4.86
CA TYR A 397 -22.29 22.38 3.74
C TYR A 397 -23.64 21.93 3.17
N SER A 398 -23.77 21.88 1.84
CA SER A 398 -24.90 21.19 1.20
C SER A 398 -24.63 19.69 1.19
N TRP A 399 -25.58 18.92 1.74
CA TRP A 399 -25.49 17.47 1.83
C TRP A 399 -25.34 16.81 0.45
N GLU A 400 -26.16 17.19 -0.52
CA GLU A 400 -26.21 16.56 -1.84
C GLU A 400 -24.90 16.78 -2.60
N SER A 401 -24.37 18.01 -2.59
CA SER A 401 -23.13 18.35 -3.27
C SER A 401 -21.93 17.68 -2.60
N THR A 402 -21.85 17.71 -1.26
CA THR A 402 -20.74 17.09 -0.53
C THR A 402 -20.74 15.57 -0.66
N LEU A 403 -21.92 14.94 -0.69
CA LEU A 403 -22.05 13.50 -0.90
C LEU A 403 -21.59 13.08 -2.31
N GLY A 404 -22.03 13.81 -3.35
CA GLY A 404 -21.60 13.54 -4.73
C GLY A 404 -20.08 13.67 -4.90
N GLU A 405 -19.48 14.67 -4.25
CA GLU A 405 -18.02 14.83 -4.23
C GLU A 405 -17.33 13.71 -3.44
N ALA A 406 -17.83 13.33 -2.25
CA ALA A 406 -17.24 12.27 -1.43
C ALA A 406 -17.22 10.92 -2.18
N LEU A 407 -18.32 10.54 -2.82
CA LEU A 407 -18.42 9.26 -3.55
C LEU A 407 -17.57 9.22 -4.83
N SER A 408 -17.27 10.36 -5.42
CA SER A 408 -16.47 10.46 -6.64
C SER A 408 -14.98 10.64 -6.38
N ARG A 409 -14.60 11.42 -5.35
CA ARG A 409 -13.21 11.82 -5.09
C ARG A 409 -12.48 10.94 -4.08
N ARG A 410 -13.20 10.26 -3.16
CA ARG A 410 -12.54 9.46 -2.13
C ARG A 410 -11.59 8.42 -2.71
N VAL A 411 -10.36 8.47 -2.21
CA VAL A 411 -9.24 7.67 -2.69
C VAL A 411 -9.46 6.18 -2.40
N GLU A 412 -10.06 5.85 -1.24
CA GLU A 412 -10.37 4.46 -0.87
C GLU A 412 -11.37 3.82 -1.83
N LEU A 413 -12.40 4.57 -2.23
CA LEU A 413 -13.40 4.11 -3.21
C LEU A 413 -12.75 3.93 -4.57
N ARG A 414 -11.91 4.89 -5.00
CA ARG A 414 -11.14 4.77 -6.25
C ARG A 414 -10.22 3.55 -6.25
N ARG A 415 -9.49 3.32 -5.16
CA ARG A 415 -8.66 2.11 -4.98
C ARG A 415 -9.48 0.83 -5.06
N GLN A 416 -10.64 0.78 -4.40
CA GLN A 416 -11.52 -0.38 -4.45
C GLN A 416 -12.14 -0.59 -5.83
N LYS A 417 -12.49 0.48 -6.55
CA LYS A 417 -12.94 0.40 -7.95
C LYS A 417 -11.85 -0.19 -8.86
N TRP A 418 -10.58 0.19 -8.67
CA TRP A 418 -9.45 -0.46 -9.35
C TRP A 418 -9.33 -1.94 -9.03
N GLN A 419 -9.52 -2.31 -7.76
CA GLN A 419 -9.52 -3.71 -7.32
C GLN A 419 -10.66 -4.51 -7.98
N VAL A 420 -11.88 -3.95 -8.05
CA VAL A 420 -13.01 -4.57 -8.77
C VAL A 420 -12.67 -4.72 -10.26
N ARG A 421 -12.12 -3.68 -10.89
CA ARG A 421 -11.72 -3.71 -12.31
C ARG A 421 -10.68 -4.80 -12.58
N LYS A 422 -9.70 -4.96 -11.69
CA LYS A 422 -8.73 -6.06 -11.75
C LYS A 422 -9.43 -7.43 -11.73
N ARG A 423 -10.39 -7.66 -10.82
CA ARG A 423 -11.15 -8.92 -10.76
C ARG A 423 -11.97 -9.20 -12.00
N GLU A 424 -12.56 -8.17 -12.61
CA GLU A 424 -13.30 -8.31 -13.87
C GLU A 424 -12.39 -8.79 -15.01
N LEU A 425 -11.20 -8.22 -15.10
CA LEU A 425 -10.20 -8.61 -16.10
C LEU A 425 -9.63 -10.01 -15.83
N GLU A 426 -9.38 -10.37 -14.57
CA GLU A 426 -9.00 -11.73 -14.17
C GLU A 426 -10.09 -12.75 -14.54
N LEU A 427 -11.37 -12.42 -14.34
CA LEU A 427 -12.49 -13.26 -14.77
C LEU A 427 -12.52 -13.41 -16.30
N GLN A 428 -12.32 -12.32 -17.04
CA GLN A 428 -12.24 -12.36 -18.50
C GLN A 428 -11.08 -13.24 -18.99
N ALA A 429 -9.90 -13.11 -18.39
CA ALA A 429 -8.74 -13.94 -18.68
C ALA A 429 -9.00 -15.42 -18.36
N ASN A 430 -9.58 -15.73 -17.20
CA ASN A 430 -9.88 -17.10 -16.80
C ASN A 430 -10.91 -17.78 -17.71
N LYS A 431 -11.88 -17.04 -18.25
CA LYS A 431 -12.81 -17.56 -19.27
C LYS A 431 -12.09 -18.02 -20.54
N ASN A 432 -10.96 -17.40 -20.89
CA ASN A 432 -10.18 -17.81 -22.06
C ASN A 432 -9.51 -19.19 -21.87
N PHE A 433 -9.19 -19.58 -20.64
CA PHE A 433 -8.65 -20.91 -20.32
C PHE A 433 -9.66 -22.06 -20.47
N LEU A 434 -10.95 -21.75 -20.70
CA LEU A 434 -11.97 -22.76 -21.02
C LEU A 434 -11.96 -23.16 -22.50
N LYS A 435 -11.24 -22.43 -23.35
CA LYS A 435 -11.10 -22.77 -24.78
C LYS A 435 -10.05 -23.88 -24.94
N PRO A 436 -10.17 -24.76 -25.95
CA PRO A 436 -9.10 -25.67 -26.30
C PRO A 436 -7.90 -24.92 -26.91
N GLN A 437 -6.71 -25.51 -26.84
CA GLN A 437 -5.51 -25.00 -27.50
C GLN A 437 -5.51 -25.48 -28.95
N LEU A 438 -5.41 -24.55 -29.88
CA LEU A 438 -5.25 -24.82 -31.30
C LEU A 438 -4.17 -23.89 -31.81
N ASP A 439 -3.01 -24.45 -32.15
CA ASP A 439 -1.85 -23.69 -32.59
C ASP A 439 -1.54 -24.02 -34.05
N ALA A 440 -1.34 -22.99 -34.87
CA ALA A 440 -0.77 -23.13 -36.19
C ALA A 440 0.75 -22.99 -36.10
N MET A 441 1.49 -23.97 -36.63
CA MET A 441 2.94 -23.92 -36.70
C MET A 441 3.42 -23.95 -38.15
N ALA A 442 4.36 -23.08 -38.45
CA ALA A 442 5.11 -23.07 -39.70
C ALA A 442 6.60 -23.07 -39.37
N ARG A 443 7.33 -23.99 -39.96
CA ARG A 443 8.78 -24.09 -39.82
C ARG A 443 9.40 -24.21 -41.19
N TYR A 444 10.50 -23.50 -41.38
CA TYR A 444 11.30 -23.57 -42.60
C TYR A 444 12.77 -23.72 -42.21
N ARG A 445 13.47 -24.69 -42.81
CA ARG A 445 14.88 -25.00 -42.53
C ARG A 445 15.71 -24.96 -43.80
N PHE A 446 16.84 -24.26 -43.75
CA PHE A 446 17.92 -24.37 -44.73
C PHE A 446 19.00 -25.28 -44.15
N ARG A 447 19.38 -26.34 -44.85
CA ARG A 447 20.34 -27.33 -44.36
C ARG A 447 21.59 -27.36 -45.22
N GLY A 448 22.73 -27.54 -44.58
CA GLY A 448 24.01 -27.82 -45.21
C GLY A 448 24.62 -29.07 -44.61
N PHE A 449 25.21 -29.90 -45.46
CA PHE A 449 25.95 -31.10 -45.09
C PHE A 449 27.33 -31.06 -45.74
N GLY A 450 28.37 -31.34 -44.98
CA GLY A 450 29.72 -31.41 -45.52
C GLY A 450 30.69 -32.17 -44.62
N LYS A 451 31.85 -32.50 -45.16
CA LYS A 451 32.95 -33.10 -44.40
C LYS A 451 33.56 -32.10 -43.42
N ASP A 452 33.78 -30.87 -43.89
CA ASP A 452 34.36 -29.77 -43.13
C ASP A 452 33.31 -28.66 -42.89
N LEU A 453 33.48 -27.85 -41.85
CA LEU A 453 32.51 -26.81 -41.49
C LEU A 453 32.61 -25.62 -42.45
N LEU A 454 33.83 -25.11 -42.63
CA LEU A 454 34.16 -23.92 -43.42
C LEU A 454 34.86 -24.31 -44.73
N PRO A 455 34.81 -23.45 -45.75
CA PRO A 455 35.41 -23.75 -47.04
C PRO A 455 36.94 -23.91 -46.98
N ASP A 456 37.44 -25.08 -47.35
CA ASP A 456 38.88 -25.36 -47.51
C ASP A 456 39.31 -25.41 -48.99
N GLY A 457 38.36 -25.18 -49.92
CA GLY A 457 38.62 -25.08 -51.37
C GLY A 457 39.02 -26.39 -52.06
N THR A 458 39.09 -27.50 -51.32
CA THR A 458 39.57 -28.81 -51.80
C THR A 458 38.49 -29.90 -51.88
N GLY A 459 37.21 -29.56 -51.73
CA GLY A 459 36.11 -30.53 -51.66
C GLY A 459 35.09 -30.43 -52.81
N GLY A 460 34.51 -31.57 -53.20
CA GLY A 460 33.36 -31.64 -54.13
C GLY A 460 32.06 -31.12 -53.49
N GLU A 461 30.88 -31.48 -54.03
CA GLU A 461 29.56 -30.95 -53.61
C GLU A 461 29.26 -31.05 -52.09
N PHE A 462 29.88 -32.02 -51.38
CA PHE A 462 29.78 -32.21 -49.93
C PHE A 462 31.10 -31.98 -49.19
N GLY A 463 32.00 -31.17 -49.74
CA GLY A 463 33.25 -30.76 -49.09
C GLY A 463 32.97 -29.95 -47.82
N ASP A 464 32.17 -28.90 -47.95
CA ASP A 464 31.98 -27.88 -46.91
C ASP A 464 30.51 -27.68 -46.56
N ALA A 465 30.18 -27.70 -45.26
CA ALA A 465 28.81 -27.62 -44.79
C ALA A 465 28.17 -26.23 -45.00
N TYR A 466 28.94 -25.14 -44.81
CA TYR A 466 28.45 -23.78 -45.07
C TYR A 466 28.30 -23.46 -46.56
N SER A 467 29.20 -23.95 -47.42
CA SER A 467 29.07 -23.80 -48.88
C SER A 467 27.79 -24.47 -49.38
N ASN A 468 27.56 -25.71 -48.91
CA ASN A 468 26.36 -26.48 -49.21
C ASN A 468 25.09 -25.81 -48.66
N LEU A 469 25.13 -25.23 -47.45
CA LEU A 469 24.03 -24.44 -46.90
C LEU A 469 23.70 -23.23 -47.79
N THR A 470 24.71 -22.47 -48.23
CA THR A 470 24.50 -21.28 -49.07
C THR A 470 24.06 -21.61 -50.50
N SER A 471 24.33 -22.83 -50.98
CA SER A 471 23.84 -23.32 -52.27
C SER A 471 22.31 -23.43 -52.31
N GLY A 472 21.68 -23.61 -51.16
CA GLY A 472 20.23 -23.70 -51.03
C GLY A 472 19.62 -24.99 -51.59
N ASN A 473 20.41 -26.01 -51.95
CA ASN A 473 19.90 -27.25 -52.54
C ASN A 473 19.08 -28.10 -51.56
N PHE A 474 19.28 -27.95 -50.25
CA PHE A 474 18.59 -28.72 -49.21
C PHE A 474 17.74 -27.79 -48.33
N GLN A 475 16.44 -27.77 -48.62
CA GLN A 475 15.44 -26.98 -47.91
C GLN A 475 14.33 -27.90 -47.40
N GLU A 476 13.91 -27.69 -46.15
CA GLU A 476 12.81 -28.42 -45.53
C GLU A 476 11.76 -27.41 -45.05
N TRP A 477 10.47 -27.73 -45.22
CA TRP A 477 9.41 -26.94 -44.63
C TRP A 477 8.40 -27.87 -43.96
N GLN A 478 7.79 -27.38 -42.88
CA GLN A 478 6.77 -28.08 -42.12
C GLN A 478 5.66 -27.10 -41.79
N LEU A 479 4.44 -27.47 -42.17
CA LEU A 479 3.22 -26.78 -41.75
C LEU A 479 2.40 -27.78 -40.93
N GLY A 480 1.84 -27.33 -39.81
CA GLY A 480 1.05 -28.18 -38.94
C GLY A 480 0.04 -27.39 -38.12
N LEU A 481 -1.03 -28.08 -37.74
CA LEU A 481 -1.99 -27.62 -36.73
C LEU A 481 -1.87 -28.56 -35.55
N GLU A 482 -1.64 -27.99 -34.36
CA GLU A 482 -1.57 -28.73 -33.10
C GLU A 482 -2.84 -28.43 -32.30
N PHE A 483 -3.63 -29.46 -32.00
CA PHE A 483 -4.84 -29.34 -31.19
C PHE A 483 -4.64 -30.09 -29.88
N SER A 484 -4.84 -29.40 -28.76
CA SER A 484 -4.74 -29.96 -27.42
C SER A 484 -5.93 -29.52 -26.57
N MET A 485 -6.58 -30.49 -25.93
CA MET A 485 -7.74 -30.26 -25.07
C MET A 485 -7.73 -31.25 -23.91
N PRO A 486 -7.60 -30.78 -22.65
CA PRO A 486 -7.78 -31.65 -21.50
C PRO A 486 -9.26 -32.06 -21.39
N LEU A 487 -9.53 -33.35 -21.20
CA LEU A 487 -10.90 -33.82 -20.97
C LEU A 487 -11.32 -33.49 -19.53
N GLY A 488 -12.25 -32.55 -19.36
CA GLY A 488 -12.94 -32.25 -18.10
C GLY A 488 -12.73 -30.86 -17.49
N PHE A 489 -11.67 -30.12 -17.86
CA PHE A 489 -11.43 -28.71 -17.47
C PHE A 489 -11.60 -28.36 -15.97
N ARG A 490 -11.42 -29.31 -15.04
CA ARG A 490 -11.69 -29.08 -13.60
C ARG A 490 -10.96 -27.83 -13.07
N GLN A 491 -9.67 -27.69 -13.37
CA GLN A 491 -8.88 -26.53 -12.94
C GLN A 491 -9.39 -25.22 -13.54
N ALA A 492 -9.74 -25.19 -14.83
CA ALA A 492 -10.21 -23.99 -15.50
C ALA A 492 -11.61 -23.57 -15.02
N TYR A 493 -12.53 -24.53 -14.82
CA TYR A 493 -13.84 -24.26 -14.21
C TYR A 493 -13.71 -23.74 -12.78
N THR A 494 -12.84 -24.36 -11.95
CA THR A 494 -12.57 -23.88 -10.59
C THR A 494 -11.95 -22.48 -10.61
N ALA A 495 -11.05 -22.18 -11.55
CA ALA A 495 -10.45 -20.85 -11.69
C ALA A 495 -11.49 -19.78 -12.05
N VAL A 496 -12.39 -20.05 -13.00
CA VAL A 496 -13.50 -19.14 -13.35
C VAL A 496 -14.43 -18.96 -12.15
N ARG A 497 -14.83 -20.04 -11.48
CA ARG A 497 -15.71 -19.97 -10.31
C ARG A 497 -15.08 -19.17 -9.16
N ASN A 498 -13.78 -19.36 -8.92
CA ASN A 498 -13.06 -18.60 -7.92
C ASN A 498 -13.02 -17.10 -8.29
N ALA A 499 -12.73 -16.76 -9.55
CA ALA A 499 -12.74 -15.38 -10.02
C ALA A 499 -14.13 -14.72 -9.91
N GLU A 500 -15.22 -15.45 -10.18
CA GLU A 500 -16.59 -14.99 -9.95
C GLU A 500 -16.86 -14.66 -8.48
N LEU A 501 -16.45 -15.55 -7.57
CA LEU A 501 -16.63 -15.34 -6.13
C LEU A 501 -15.78 -14.18 -5.61
N GLN A 502 -14.56 -14.01 -6.11
CA GLN A 502 -13.70 -12.87 -5.78
C GLN A 502 -14.30 -11.55 -6.28
N LEU A 503 -14.84 -11.53 -7.50
CA LEU A 503 -15.53 -10.35 -8.05
C LEU A 503 -16.78 -9.99 -7.23
N ALA A 504 -17.60 -11.00 -6.87
CA ALA A 504 -18.78 -10.78 -6.04
C ALA A 504 -18.41 -10.23 -4.66
N ARG A 505 -17.35 -10.76 -4.04
CA ARG A 505 -16.81 -10.26 -2.77
C ARG A 505 -16.33 -8.81 -2.90
N ASP A 506 -15.51 -8.49 -3.89
CA ASP A 506 -14.91 -7.15 -4.04
C ASP A 506 -15.99 -6.10 -4.38
N ARG A 507 -17.07 -6.47 -5.07
CA ARG A 507 -18.26 -5.63 -5.28
C ARG A 507 -19.06 -5.39 -4.00
N ALA A 508 -19.27 -6.43 -3.19
CA ALA A 508 -19.93 -6.27 -1.88
C ALA A 508 -19.12 -5.37 -0.94
N LEU A 509 -17.78 -5.50 -0.94
CA LEU A 509 -16.89 -4.61 -0.19
C LEU A 509 -16.95 -3.16 -0.68
N LEU A 510 -17.05 -2.92 -1.99
CA LEU A 510 -17.23 -1.57 -2.52
C LEU A 510 -18.53 -0.94 -2.00
N PHE A 511 -19.64 -1.68 -2.04
CA PHE A 511 -20.93 -1.20 -1.55
C PHE A 511 -20.88 -0.86 -0.04
N GLU A 512 -20.28 -1.72 0.79
CA GLU A 512 -20.12 -1.43 2.22
C GLU A 512 -19.18 -0.24 2.48
N GLN A 513 -18.15 -0.05 1.67
CA GLN A 513 -17.29 1.14 1.76
C GLN A 513 -18.06 2.41 1.40
N GLU A 514 -18.86 2.41 0.33
CA GLU A 514 -19.72 3.55 -0.04
C GLU A 514 -20.70 3.89 1.10
N ARG A 515 -21.28 2.87 1.75
CA ARG A 515 -22.14 3.07 2.92
C ARG A 515 -21.39 3.65 4.12
N SER A 516 -20.17 3.18 4.40
CA SER A 516 -19.32 3.74 5.47
C SER A 516 -19.00 5.20 5.20
N VAL A 517 -18.66 5.55 3.95
CA VAL A 517 -18.39 6.92 3.54
C VAL A 517 -19.59 7.84 3.81
N ILE A 518 -20.81 7.39 3.48
CA ILE A 518 -22.04 8.14 3.76
C ILE A 518 -22.20 8.37 5.26
N HIS A 519 -21.99 7.34 6.07
CA HIS A 519 -22.09 7.43 7.53
C HIS A 519 -21.07 8.42 8.12
N ASP A 520 -19.81 8.31 7.71
CA ASP A 520 -18.72 9.11 8.26
C ASP A 520 -18.85 10.59 7.84
N LEU A 521 -19.27 10.85 6.59
CA LEU A 521 -19.60 12.20 6.12
C LEU A 521 -20.79 12.80 6.87
N SER A 522 -21.85 12.01 7.11
CA SER A 522 -23.02 12.46 7.89
C SER A 522 -22.62 12.87 9.31
N ASN A 523 -21.75 12.10 9.96
CA ASN A 523 -21.24 12.43 11.28
C ASN A 523 -20.36 13.69 11.25
N ALA A 524 -19.48 13.83 10.26
CA ALA A 524 -18.61 15.00 10.15
C ALA A 524 -19.41 16.31 9.93
N ILE A 525 -20.43 16.30 9.07
CA ILE A 525 -21.27 17.49 8.82
C ILE A 525 -22.09 17.84 10.08
N ALA A 526 -22.66 16.85 10.75
CA ALA A 526 -23.37 17.07 12.01
C ALA A 526 -22.43 17.61 13.11
N ASP A 527 -21.18 17.16 13.13
CA ASP A 527 -20.17 17.62 14.09
C ASP A 527 -19.76 19.08 13.86
N VAL A 528 -19.70 19.55 12.61
CA VAL A 528 -19.45 20.97 12.29
C VAL A 528 -20.55 21.87 12.84
N ASP A 529 -21.83 21.52 12.63
CA ASP A 529 -22.93 22.34 13.15
C ASP A 529 -22.96 22.32 14.69
N ARG A 530 -22.79 21.14 15.30
CA ARG A 530 -22.70 21.00 16.77
C ARG A 530 -21.54 21.83 17.35
N SER A 531 -20.33 21.71 16.80
CA SER A 531 -19.15 22.42 17.32
C SER A 531 -19.33 23.94 17.22
N TYR A 532 -19.93 24.45 16.14
CA TYR A 532 -20.25 25.88 16.02
C TYR A 532 -21.21 26.37 17.12
N GLN A 533 -22.30 25.63 17.37
CA GLN A 533 -23.25 25.98 18.44
C GLN A 533 -22.60 25.97 19.85
N ILE A 534 -21.66 25.05 20.06
CA ILE A 534 -20.90 24.97 21.31
C ILE A 534 -19.93 26.16 21.44
N VAL A 535 -19.28 26.60 20.35
CA VAL A 535 -18.44 27.81 20.36
C VAL A 535 -19.25 29.03 20.80
N GLU A 536 -20.44 29.23 20.24
CA GLU A 536 -21.32 30.35 20.59
C GLU A 536 -21.76 30.29 22.07
N THR A 537 -22.18 29.11 22.52
CA THR A 537 -22.58 28.90 23.92
C THR A 537 -21.42 29.09 24.89
N ALA A 538 -20.22 28.59 24.55
CA ALA A 538 -19.02 28.73 25.36
C ALA A 538 -18.53 30.18 25.41
N LEU A 539 -18.68 30.94 24.32
CA LEU A 539 -18.39 32.37 24.29
C LEU A 539 -19.31 33.15 25.23
N ASN A 540 -20.62 32.88 25.18
CA ASN A 540 -21.59 33.50 26.09
C ASN A 540 -21.29 33.14 27.56
N ARG A 541 -20.93 31.88 27.83
CA ARG A 541 -20.50 31.44 29.17
C ARG A 541 -19.23 32.17 29.64
N ARG A 542 -18.25 32.37 28.75
CA ARG A 542 -17.02 33.11 29.04
C ARG A 542 -17.30 34.58 29.36
N MET A 543 -18.16 35.25 28.58
CA MET A 543 -18.56 36.64 28.85
C MET A 543 -19.28 36.77 30.18
N ALA A 544 -20.24 35.88 30.48
CA ALA A 544 -20.95 35.88 31.76
C ALA A 544 -20.02 35.59 32.95
N ALA A 545 -19.06 34.67 32.81
CA ALA A 545 -18.08 34.39 33.85
C ALA A 545 -17.14 35.58 34.11
N ARG A 546 -16.76 36.32 33.05
CA ARG A 546 -15.97 37.55 33.18
C ARG A 546 -16.73 38.63 33.95
N GLU A 547 -17.97 38.91 33.56
CA GLU A 547 -18.82 39.89 34.23
C GLU A 547 -19.05 39.49 35.71
N GLN A 548 -19.21 38.20 35.99
CA GLN A 548 -19.31 37.70 37.36
C GLN A 548 -18.03 37.99 38.18
N VAL A 549 -16.84 37.73 37.62
CA VAL A 549 -15.58 38.04 38.33
C VAL A 549 -15.46 39.53 38.59
N GLU A 550 -15.76 40.37 37.61
CA GLU A 550 -15.73 41.84 37.76
C GLU A 550 -16.69 42.33 38.85
N ALA A 551 -17.92 41.83 38.85
CA ALA A 551 -18.92 42.19 39.86
C ALA A 551 -18.55 41.71 41.27
N VAL A 552 -18.07 40.47 41.41
CA VAL A 552 -17.66 39.89 42.70
C VAL A 552 -16.38 40.57 43.21
N GLN A 553 -15.45 40.92 42.32
CA GLN A 553 -14.25 41.68 42.66
C GLN A 553 -14.59 43.05 43.22
N ALA A 554 -15.48 43.81 42.56
CA ALA A 554 -15.94 45.11 43.05
C ALA A 554 -16.66 45.00 44.41
N ALA A 555 -17.47 43.94 44.60
CA ALA A 555 -18.12 43.69 45.88
C ALA A 555 -17.14 43.30 46.99
N PHE A 556 -16.07 42.56 46.66
CA PHE A 556 -14.99 42.21 47.58
C PHE A 556 -14.17 43.46 47.98
N ASP A 557 -13.91 44.35 47.03
CA ASP A 557 -13.23 45.63 47.29
C ASP A 557 -14.05 46.57 48.19
N ALA A 558 -15.37 46.44 48.17
CA ALA A 558 -16.31 47.15 49.05
C ALA A 558 -16.61 46.40 50.37
N ASP A 559 -15.85 45.36 50.71
CA ASP A 559 -16.05 44.48 51.89
C ASP A 559 -17.45 43.80 51.98
N ASN A 560 -18.18 43.73 50.86
CA ASN A 560 -19.53 43.16 50.78
C ASN A 560 -19.56 41.69 50.30
N ALA A 561 -18.44 41.14 49.81
CA ALA A 561 -18.33 39.75 49.38
C ALA A 561 -17.22 39.00 50.14
N THR A 562 -17.35 37.67 50.25
CA THR A 562 -16.33 36.82 50.87
C THR A 562 -15.22 36.46 49.88
N VAL A 563 -14.02 36.18 50.39
CA VAL A 563 -12.89 35.67 49.59
C VAL A 563 -13.28 34.42 48.82
N ASP A 564 -14.07 33.52 49.45
CA ASP A 564 -14.51 32.26 48.84
C ASP A 564 -15.26 32.49 47.53
N LEU A 565 -16.16 33.49 47.52
CA LEU A 565 -16.93 33.85 46.34
C LEU A 565 -16.02 34.37 45.23
N LEU A 566 -15.00 35.16 45.57
CA LEU A 566 -14.03 35.67 44.60
C LEU A 566 -13.17 34.54 44.02
N LEU A 567 -12.60 33.69 44.87
CA LEU A 567 -11.78 32.56 44.42
C LEU A 567 -12.61 31.59 43.55
N GLU A 568 -13.85 31.32 43.92
CA GLU A 568 -14.76 30.50 43.13
C GLU A 568 -15.14 31.15 41.79
N ALA A 569 -15.37 32.46 41.76
CA ALA A 569 -15.62 33.18 40.51
C ALA A 569 -14.39 33.13 39.58
N GLN A 570 -13.18 33.32 40.11
CA GLN A 570 -11.93 33.21 39.35
C GLN A 570 -11.73 31.79 38.79
N ARG A 571 -12.05 30.73 39.56
CA ARG A 571 -12.04 29.34 39.08
C ARG A 571 -12.98 29.15 37.90
N ARG A 572 -14.22 29.60 38.02
CA ARG A 572 -15.23 29.47 36.96
C ARG A 572 -14.86 30.22 35.69
N MET A 573 -14.21 31.38 35.81
CA MET A 573 -13.70 32.12 34.67
C MET A 573 -12.59 31.35 33.95
N ALA A 574 -11.61 30.82 34.69
CA ALA A 574 -10.55 29.99 34.12
C ALA A 574 -11.11 28.76 33.38
N ASP A 575 -12.09 28.07 33.97
CA ASP A 575 -12.75 26.92 33.34
C ASP A 575 -13.55 27.31 32.09
N ALA A 576 -14.19 28.49 32.10
CA ALA A 576 -14.94 29.02 30.96
C ALA A 576 -14.02 29.42 29.80
N ASP A 577 -12.87 30.06 30.09
CA ASP A 577 -11.86 30.40 29.09
C ASP A 577 -11.33 29.15 28.38
N ILE A 578 -10.94 28.11 29.13
CA ILE A 578 -10.44 26.85 28.57
C ILE A 578 -11.52 26.15 27.74
N SER A 579 -12.76 26.12 28.24
CA SER A 579 -13.89 25.52 27.52
C SER A 579 -14.15 26.22 26.18
N TYR A 580 -14.01 27.55 26.14
CA TYR A 580 -14.15 28.33 24.91
C TYR A 580 -13.04 28.02 23.91
N PHE A 581 -11.77 28.06 24.32
CA PHE A 581 -10.66 27.75 23.40
C PHE A 581 -10.71 26.31 22.89
N ARG A 582 -11.13 25.36 23.73
CA ARG A 582 -11.39 23.98 23.31
C ARG A 582 -12.43 23.92 22.21
N ALA A 583 -13.57 24.58 22.39
CA ALA A 583 -14.66 24.58 21.42
C ALA A 583 -14.23 25.18 20.07
N VAL A 584 -13.44 26.26 20.09
CA VAL A 584 -12.96 26.92 18.87
C VAL A 584 -12.02 26.02 18.05
N ILE A 585 -11.12 25.32 18.74
CA ILE A 585 -10.19 24.38 18.09
C ILE A 585 -10.95 23.14 17.57
N GLU A 586 -11.91 22.64 18.34
CA GLU A 586 -12.79 21.54 17.93
C GLU A 586 -13.61 21.88 16.68
N TYR A 587 -14.08 23.13 16.56
CA TYR A 587 -14.73 23.64 15.34
C TYR A 587 -13.77 23.69 14.13
N SER A 588 -12.53 24.11 14.34
CA SER A 588 -11.53 24.17 13.26
C SER A 588 -11.19 22.77 12.73
N LEU A 589 -11.05 21.80 13.64
CA LEU A 589 -10.82 20.41 13.27
C LEU A 589 -12.03 19.74 12.62
N SER A 590 -13.26 20.10 13.01
CA SER A 590 -14.48 19.54 12.39
C SER A 590 -14.62 19.99 10.93
N ILE A 591 -14.27 21.25 10.60
CA ILE A 591 -14.19 21.74 9.21
C ILE A 591 -13.23 20.89 8.39
N LYS A 592 -12.00 20.71 8.88
CA LYS A 592 -11.01 19.87 8.22
C LYS A 592 -11.47 18.41 8.09
N ASN A 593 -12.17 17.87 9.09
CA ASN A 593 -12.73 16.51 9.03
C ASN A 593 -13.75 16.37 7.90
N VAL A 594 -14.60 17.38 7.65
CA VAL A 594 -15.48 17.37 6.48
C VAL A 594 -14.68 17.36 5.17
N GLN A 595 -13.60 18.13 5.05
CA GLN A 595 -12.77 18.13 3.83
C GLN A 595 -12.07 16.79 3.60
N LEU A 596 -11.65 16.12 4.67
CA LEU A 596 -11.11 14.77 4.64
C LEU A 596 -12.17 13.74 4.19
N GLU A 597 -13.37 13.80 4.76
CA GLU A 597 -14.48 12.91 4.40
C GLU A 597 -14.93 13.14 2.94
N LYS A 598 -14.97 14.40 2.50
CA LYS A 598 -15.26 14.80 1.11
C LYS A 598 -14.17 14.37 0.11
N GLY A 599 -12.95 14.09 0.58
CA GLY A 599 -11.81 13.78 -0.28
C GLY A 599 -11.21 15.01 -0.97
N THR A 600 -11.33 16.19 -0.36
CA THR A 600 -10.86 17.49 -0.90
C THR A 600 -9.82 18.16 0.01
N LEU A 601 -9.28 17.42 1.00
CA LEU A 601 -8.28 17.94 1.95
C LEU A 601 -7.04 18.51 1.26
N PHE A 602 -6.61 17.92 0.15
CA PHE A 602 -5.48 18.45 -0.63
C PHE A 602 -5.81 19.77 -1.29
N ASP A 603 -6.97 19.88 -1.94
CA ASP A 603 -7.44 21.14 -2.54
C ASP A 603 -7.59 22.23 -1.48
N TYR A 604 -8.12 21.89 -0.30
CA TYR A 604 -8.29 22.81 0.83
C TYR A 604 -6.95 23.38 1.33
N ASN A 605 -5.90 22.55 1.34
CA ASN A 605 -4.55 22.92 1.78
C ASN A 605 -3.62 23.30 0.61
N GLU A 606 -4.16 23.45 -0.61
CA GLU A 606 -3.41 23.77 -1.84
C GLU A 606 -2.26 22.80 -2.15
N ILE A 607 -2.44 21.52 -1.79
CA ILE A 607 -1.48 20.45 -2.04
C ILE A 607 -1.84 19.75 -3.35
N SER A 608 -0.85 19.52 -4.19
CA SER A 608 -0.98 18.66 -5.38
C SER A 608 0.08 17.56 -5.36
N LEU A 609 -0.26 16.42 -5.97
CA LEU A 609 0.63 15.28 -6.08
C LEU A 609 1.08 15.15 -7.53
N GLU A 610 2.37 15.37 -7.76
CA GLU A 610 3.00 15.22 -9.06
C GLU A 610 4.19 14.26 -8.99
N GLU A 611 4.50 13.63 -10.12
CA GLU A 611 5.72 12.86 -10.25
C GLU A 611 6.92 13.80 -10.18
N GLY A 612 7.94 13.44 -9.39
CA GLY A 612 9.16 14.23 -9.30
C GLY A 612 9.91 14.29 -10.63
N PRO A 613 10.82 15.26 -10.81
CA PRO A 613 11.68 15.31 -11.99
C PRO A 613 12.49 14.02 -12.08
N TRP A 614 12.66 13.54 -13.31
CA TRP A 614 13.49 12.35 -13.53
C TRP A 614 14.95 12.70 -13.22
N PRO A 615 15.79 11.71 -12.84
CA PRO A 615 17.22 11.95 -12.67
C PRO A 615 17.81 12.58 -13.92
N GLU A 616 18.74 13.54 -13.78
CA GLU A 616 19.38 14.21 -14.93
C GLU A 616 19.96 13.21 -15.94
N GLN A 617 20.57 12.15 -15.44
CA GLN A 617 21.11 11.07 -16.26
C GLN A 617 20.04 10.39 -17.12
N ALA A 618 18.80 10.25 -16.63
CA ALA A 618 17.72 9.66 -17.42
C ALA A 618 17.36 10.54 -18.62
N TYR A 619 17.41 11.87 -18.48
CA TYR A 619 17.24 12.79 -19.61
C TYR A 619 18.39 12.69 -20.61
N CYS A 620 19.64 12.59 -20.13
CA CYS A 620 20.81 12.37 -20.99
C CYS A 620 20.72 11.05 -21.76
N ASP A 621 20.36 9.96 -21.08
CA ASP A 621 20.16 8.63 -21.68
C ASP A 621 18.99 8.62 -22.68
N ALA A 622 17.90 9.32 -22.38
CA ALA A 622 16.76 9.46 -23.28
C ALA A 622 17.17 10.22 -24.56
N LEU A 623 17.92 11.31 -24.41
CA LEU A 623 18.48 12.06 -25.53
C LEU A 623 19.44 11.19 -26.36
N GLU A 624 20.33 10.44 -25.70
CA GLU A 624 21.26 9.54 -26.39
C GLU A 624 20.51 8.43 -27.15
N ARG A 625 19.49 7.82 -26.55
CA ARG A 625 18.62 6.83 -27.23
C ARG A 625 17.89 7.46 -28.41
N GLN A 626 17.36 8.66 -28.27
CA GLN A 626 16.71 9.40 -29.35
C GLN A 626 17.70 9.74 -30.49
N LEU A 627 18.95 10.06 -30.17
CA LEU A 627 19.99 10.30 -31.18
C LEU A 627 20.45 9.01 -31.87
N ARG A 628 20.45 7.87 -31.15
CA ARG A 628 20.81 6.55 -31.69
C ARG A 628 19.67 5.90 -32.47
N THR A 629 18.42 6.31 -32.24
CA THR A 629 17.27 5.82 -33.00
C THR A 629 16.91 6.83 -34.09
N HIS A 630 17.08 6.45 -35.36
CA HIS A 630 16.30 7.08 -36.43
C HIS A 630 14.81 6.99 -36.08
N PRO A 631 13.95 7.95 -36.48
CA PRO A 631 12.53 7.92 -36.15
C PRO A 631 11.96 6.60 -36.65
N ALA A 632 11.81 5.63 -35.75
CA ALA A 632 11.12 4.41 -36.03
C ALA A 632 9.68 4.87 -36.28
N SER A 633 9.28 4.93 -37.55
CA SER A 633 7.89 5.14 -37.89
C SER A 633 7.12 4.06 -37.12
N ARG A 634 6.38 4.47 -36.09
CA ARG A 634 5.42 3.60 -35.44
C ARG A 634 4.53 3.11 -36.58
N PHE A 635 4.69 1.85 -36.98
CA PHE A 635 3.75 1.24 -37.88
C PHE A 635 2.43 1.25 -37.13
N ASP A 636 1.54 2.16 -37.54
CA ASP A 636 0.17 2.24 -37.05
C ASP A 636 -0.52 0.93 -37.43
N HIS A 637 -0.39 -0.09 -36.58
CA HIS A 637 -1.20 -1.28 -36.68
C HIS A 637 -2.67 -0.88 -36.54
N PRO A 638 -3.60 -1.55 -37.26
CA PRO A 638 -5.02 -1.26 -37.16
C PRO A 638 -5.42 -1.31 -35.69
N LYS A 639 -5.82 -0.15 -35.17
CA LYS A 639 -6.23 0.08 -33.78
C LYS A 639 -7.53 -0.69 -33.54
N GLN A 640 -7.44 -1.98 -33.22
CA GLN A 640 -8.38 -2.49 -32.22
C GLN A 640 -8.06 -1.68 -30.96
N LEU A 641 -8.86 -0.63 -30.73
CA LEU A 641 -8.82 0.16 -29.51
C LEU A 641 -8.82 -0.85 -28.37
N ALA A 642 -7.76 -0.83 -27.56
CA ALA A 642 -7.74 -1.60 -26.34
C ALA A 642 -9.04 -1.28 -25.58
N PRO A 643 -9.68 -2.27 -24.93
CA PRO A 643 -10.84 -1.98 -24.11
C PRO A 643 -10.50 -0.83 -23.17
N GLN A 644 -11.41 0.13 -23.01
CA GLN A 644 -11.18 1.27 -22.13
C GLN A 644 -11.04 0.72 -20.69
N VAL A 645 -9.80 0.73 -20.19
CA VAL A 645 -9.48 0.26 -18.82
C VAL A 645 -9.61 1.40 -17.82
N SER A 646 -9.40 2.63 -18.27
CA SER A 646 -9.41 3.86 -17.46
C SER A 646 -10.23 4.94 -18.17
N GLU A 647 -10.94 5.75 -17.39
CA GLU A 647 -11.71 6.91 -17.86
C GLU A 647 -10.84 8.17 -18.01
N GLY A 648 -9.54 8.10 -17.69
CA GLY A 648 -8.60 9.22 -17.77
C GLY A 648 -7.96 9.54 -16.42
N PRO A 649 -7.08 10.54 -16.37
CA PRO A 649 -6.50 11.02 -15.12
C PRO A 649 -7.57 11.65 -14.23
N MET A 650 -7.46 11.43 -12.92
CA MET A 650 -8.27 12.15 -11.94
C MET A 650 -7.79 13.61 -11.88
N ILE A 651 -8.74 14.54 -12.00
CA ILE A 651 -8.48 15.97 -11.76
C ILE A 651 -8.32 16.16 -10.25
N GLN A 652 -7.10 16.52 -9.81
CA GLN A 652 -6.82 16.77 -8.40
C GLN A 652 -7.48 18.08 -7.95
N THR A 653 -7.12 19.20 -8.58
CA THR A 653 -7.61 20.54 -8.23
C THR A 653 -9.01 20.83 -8.77
N LEU A 654 -9.90 21.34 -7.91
CA LEU A 654 -11.09 22.07 -8.32
C LEU A 654 -10.67 23.33 -9.11
N ALA A 655 -10.66 23.25 -10.44
CA ALA A 655 -10.62 24.46 -11.25
C ALA A 655 -11.85 25.31 -10.86
N PRO A 656 -11.71 26.61 -10.56
CA PRO A 656 -12.87 27.47 -10.42
C PRO A 656 -13.67 27.31 -11.71
N ALA A 657 -14.98 27.10 -11.58
CA ALA A 657 -15.88 26.84 -12.71
C ALA A 657 -15.85 28.04 -13.68
N LEU A 658 -14.86 28.07 -14.57
CA LEU A 658 -14.93 28.81 -15.80
C LEU A 658 -15.91 28.00 -16.65
N ASN A 659 -17.09 28.59 -16.86
CA ASN A 659 -18.11 28.12 -17.77
C ASN A 659 -17.51 27.91 -19.17
N GLU A 660 -16.89 26.76 -19.41
CA GLU A 660 -16.71 26.21 -20.75
C GLU A 660 -17.60 24.98 -20.86
N PRO A 661 -18.52 24.93 -21.85
CA PRO A 661 -19.31 23.74 -22.09
C PRO A 661 -18.38 22.67 -22.66
N GLN A 662 -17.76 21.88 -21.79
CA GLN A 662 -17.12 20.64 -22.22
C GLN A 662 -18.23 19.69 -22.64
N GLY A 663 -18.37 19.50 -23.95
CA GLY A 663 -19.29 18.55 -24.54
C GLY A 663 -18.99 17.14 -24.05
N THR A 664 -19.73 16.68 -23.06
CA THR A 664 -19.89 15.27 -22.75
C THR A 664 -20.71 14.64 -23.88
N THR A 665 -20.03 14.23 -24.94
CA THR A 665 -20.61 13.27 -25.88
C THR A 665 -20.68 11.92 -25.18
N PHE A 666 -21.82 11.62 -24.58
CA PHE A 666 -22.17 10.24 -24.24
C PHE A 666 -22.20 9.43 -25.55
N PRO A 667 -21.61 8.22 -25.60
CA PRO A 667 -21.75 7.35 -26.76
C PRO A 667 -23.23 6.95 -26.93
N PRO A 668 -23.70 6.69 -28.17
CA PRO A 668 -25.07 6.29 -28.39
C PRO A 668 -25.30 4.90 -27.80
N VAL A 669 -26.25 4.80 -26.88
CA VAL A 669 -26.77 3.53 -26.39
C VAL A 669 -27.59 2.90 -27.51
N GLU A 670 -27.04 1.90 -28.18
CA GLU A 670 -27.81 1.03 -29.07
C GLU A 670 -28.78 0.17 -28.25
N GLY A 671 -30.07 0.50 -28.37
CA GLY A 671 -31.18 -0.44 -28.53
C GLY A 671 -31.36 -1.56 -27.50
N GLY A 672 -32.15 -1.29 -26.46
CA GLY A 672 -32.83 -2.31 -25.66
C GLY A 672 -34.15 -1.76 -25.13
N SER A 673 -35.24 -1.98 -25.86
CA SER A 673 -36.59 -1.55 -25.49
C SER A 673 -37.07 -2.26 -24.23
N VAL A 674 -37.28 -1.52 -23.15
CA VAL A 674 -38.19 -1.90 -22.07
C VAL A 674 -39.20 -0.78 -21.91
N LEU A 675 -40.45 -1.11 -22.20
CA LEU A 675 -41.62 -0.26 -21.99
C LEU A 675 -41.75 0.04 -20.49
N TYR A 676 -41.69 1.31 -20.12
CA TYR A 676 -42.37 1.81 -18.94
C TYR A 676 -43.12 3.10 -19.31
N ASP A 677 -44.36 3.12 -18.84
CA ASP A 677 -45.46 4.02 -19.16
C ASP A 677 -45.20 5.44 -18.62
N ASP A 678 -45.42 6.43 -19.47
CA ASP A 678 -45.28 7.86 -19.16
C ASP A 678 -46.53 8.30 -18.37
N GLN A 679 -46.43 8.38 -17.05
CA GLN A 679 -47.32 9.21 -16.25
C GLN A 679 -46.52 10.25 -15.49
N ALA A 680 -46.70 11.49 -15.93
CA ALA A 680 -46.22 12.70 -15.30
C ALA A 680 -46.58 12.74 -13.81
N ILE A 681 -45.59 13.04 -12.96
CA ILE A 681 -45.80 13.53 -11.60
C ILE A 681 -45.07 14.86 -11.48
N ASP A 682 -45.87 15.91 -11.45
CA ASP A 682 -45.50 17.27 -11.10
C ASP A 682 -44.80 17.33 -9.72
N ALA A 683 -43.84 18.25 -9.61
CA ALA A 683 -43.15 18.59 -8.37
C ALA A 683 -44.14 19.12 -7.30
N PRO A 684 -44.02 18.74 -6.02
CA PRO A 684 -44.76 19.41 -4.95
C PRO A 684 -43.82 20.34 -4.17
N GLY A 685 -43.93 21.64 -4.47
CA GLY A 685 -43.86 22.64 -3.42
C GLY A 685 -45.26 22.74 -2.79
N SER A 686 -45.46 22.20 -1.59
CA SER A 686 -46.70 22.42 -0.83
C SER A 686 -46.44 22.65 0.66
N PRO A 687 -47.28 23.46 1.35
CA PRO A 687 -47.12 23.85 2.76
C PRO A 687 -47.43 22.76 3.80
N GLU A 688 -47.58 21.50 3.38
CA GLU A 688 -47.92 20.37 4.27
C GLU A 688 -46.69 19.79 5.00
N ALA A 689 -45.48 19.99 4.47
CA ALA A 689 -44.24 19.53 5.11
C ALA A 689 -43.93 20.29 6.41
N THR A 690 -44.33 21.56 6.51
CA THR A 690 -44.13 22.40 7.71
C THR A 690 -45.07 22.01 8.85
N GLN A 691 -46.26 21.49 8.55
CA GLN A 691 -47.25 21.09 9.56
C GLN A 691 -46.92 19.75 10.24
N LEU A 692 -46.18 18.86 9.55
CA LEU A 692 -45.69 17.62 10.15
C LEU A 692 -44.53 17.86 11.12
N PHE A 693 -43.72 18.89 10.89
CA PHE A 693 -42.58 19.25 11.74
C PHE A 693 -43.05 19.85 13.09
N ASP A 694 -44.05 20.74 13.08
CA ASP A 694 -44.61 21.33 14.31
C ASP A 694 -45.42 20.35 15.18
N LYS A 695 -45.94 19.27 14.58
CA LYS A 695 -46.70 18.23 15.30
C LYS A 695 -45.80 17.28 16.10
N VAL A 696 -44.53 17.14 15.71
CA VAL A 696 -43.53 16.32 16.41
C VAL A 696 -42.96 17.04 17.62
N LEU A 697 -42.85 18.37 17.58
CA LEU A 697 -42.31 19.18 18.68
C LEU A 697 -43.31 19.47 19.82
N SER A 698 -44.62 19.27 19.59
CA SER A 698 -45.68 19.69 20.53
C SER A 698 -46.33 18.57 21.34
N SER A 699 -45.84 17.33 21.27
CA SER A 699 -46.43 16.20 22.02
C SER A 699 -45.69 15.93 23.35
N PRO A 700 -46.37 15.93 24.51
CA PRO A 700 -45.75 15.57 25.79
C PRO A 700 -45.52 14.05 25.91
N PRO A 701 -44.53 13.60 26.71
CA PRO A 701 -44.14 12.19 26.77
C PRO A 701 -45.22 11.34 27.46
N GLN A 702 -45.67 10.26 26.80
CA GLN A 702 -46.52 9.23 27.42
C GLN A 702 -45.68 8.16 28.14
N PRO A 703 -46.20 7.58 29.25
CA PRO A 703 -45.49 6.59 30.04
C PRO A 703 -45.44 5.22 29.37
N ALA A 704 -44.33 4.50 29.60
CA ALA A 704 -44.01 3.20 29.03
C ALA A 704 -45.02 2.10 29.40
N GLY A 705 -45.57 1.43 28.39
CA GLY A 705 -46.42 0.24 28.51
C GLY A 705 -45.88 -0.95 27.74
N ASN A 706 -45.51 -2.00 28.48
CA ASN A 706 -45.36 -3.42 28.14
C ASN A 706 -45.03 -3.85 26.69
N SER A 707 -43.81 -4.34 26.51
CA SER A 707 -43.40 -5.18 25.38
C SER A 707 -43.92 -6.62 25.52
N PRO A 708 -44.31 -7.31 24.42
CA PRO A 708 -44.59 -8.73 24.44
C PRO A 708 -43.30 -9.57 24.40
N ALA A 709 -43.33 -10.70 25.11
CA ALA A 709 -42.21 -11.62 25.29
C ALA A 709 -41.88 -12.42 24.02
N PHE A 710 -40.58 -12.58 23.79
CA PHE A 710 -39.96 -13.38 22.74
C PHE A 710 -39.96 -14.87 23.13
N ILE A 711 -40.49 -15.73 22.26
CA ILE A 711 -40.53 -17.19 22.41
C ILE A 711 -39.31 -17.80 21.69
N PRO A 712 -38.43 -18.56 22.35
CA PRO A 712 -37.39 -19.33 21.66
C PRO A 712 -37.89 -20.71 21.18
N PRO A 713 -37.30 -21.31 20.13
CA PRO A 713 -37.73 -22.59 19.58
C PRO A 713 -37.27 -23.79 20.43
N ALA A 714 -38.11 -24.82 20.48
CA ALA A 714 -37.93 -26.06 21.23
C ALA A 714 -36.91 -27.03 20.61
N PRO A 715 -36.14 -27.80 21.42
CA PRO A 715 -35.36 -28.95 20.95
C PRO A 715 -36.13 -30.27 21.07
N GLY A 716 -35.87 -31.17 20.12
CA GLY A 716 -36.54 -32.47 19.95
C GLY A 716 -36.25 -33.51 21.03
N ALA A 717 -37.20 -34.44 21.11
CA ALA A 717 -37.27 -35.56 22.04
C ALA A 717 -36.17 -36.62 21.81
N ASN A 718 -35.68 -37.18 22.91
CA ASN A 718 -35.16 -38.55 22.98
C ASN A 718 -35.56 -39.12 24.35
N GLU A 719 -36.46 -40.10 24.34
CA GLU A 719 -36.70 -41.01 25.46
C GLU A 719 -35.72 -42.18 25.35
N ASN A 720 -34.99 -42.49 26.43
CA ASN A 720 -34.92 -43.85 26.99
C ASN A 720 -34.09 -43.90 28.27
N GLU A 721 -34.81 -44.22 29.35
CA GLU A 721 -34.52 -45.20 30.40
C GLU A 721 -33.19 -45.22 31.20
N SER A 722 -33.42 -45.23 32.51
CA SER A 722 -32.72 -46.00 33.56
C SER A 722 -31.47 -45.42 34.25
N SER A 723 -31.73 -44.90 35.45
CA SER A 723 -30.93 -44.79 36.68
C SER A 723 -30.11 -46.04 37.08
N PRO A 724 -29.36 -46.06 38.21
CA PRO A 724 -28.45 -45.07 38.82
C PRO A 724 -27.13 -45.72 39.33
N GLU A 725 -26.08 -44.95 39.68
CA GLU A 725 -25.06 -45.27 40.73
C GLU A 725 -24.06 -44.09 40.82
N PHE A 726 -23.99 -43.39 41.96
CA PHE A 726 -22.96 -43.52 43.01
C PHE A 726 -21.51 -43.45 42.52
N ASP A 727 -20.83 -42.32 42.76
CA ASP A 727 -19.81 -42.11 43.83
C ASP A 727 -18.79 -41.01 43.43
N PRO A 728 -18.26 -40.18 44.34
CA PRO A 728 -17.41 -39.04 44.04
C PRO A 728 -15.92 -39.32 44.34
N ALA A 729 -15.00 -38.94 43.45
CA ALA A 729 -13.61 -38.62 43.82
C ALA A 729 -12.76 -38.09 42.65
N PHE A 730 -12.05 -36.99 42.93
CA PHE A 730 -10.65 -36.70 42.55
C PHE A 730 -10.19 -36.93 41.09
N LYS A 731 -9.98 -35.81 40.37
CA LYS A 731 -8.65 -35.18 40.21
C LYS A 731 -8.75 -33.80 39.58
#